data_AF-A0A9D5PEY6-F1
#
_entry.id   AF-A0A9D5PEY6-F1
#
_cell.length_a   1.000
_cell.length_b   1.000
_cell.length_c   1.000
_cell.angle_alpha   90.00
_cell.angle_beta   90.00
_cell.angle_gamma   90.00
#
_symmetry.space_group_name_H-M   'P 1'
#
loop_
_entity.id
_entity.type
_entity.pdbx_description
1 polymer ?
#
loop_
_entity_poly.entity_id
_entity_poly.type
_entity_poly.pdbx_seq_one_letter_code
_entity_poly.pdbx_strand_id
1 'polypeptide(L)'
;MKNSLSTIGLTLMAGALSAQSLDLNFSNSNEALIQEPDYEGWIVKQLPKDSTTLENGLKIIMEATGNATVLRSQWHKNTCTAGRDNGQTGARLMGDGVVAFIADGDNNTPQLTDTPTSITVTIRGLEAGEHSLAAYHVWKDPKSGEMPKIQVAINDSVVLNNVEFANVKSTVSELKMADAPFSYVEFEVEEGENVAFTYTTIVESGKTYQTTNVMLNGLLIDRSPLIAMDPEPSHQDFHIDADNGTYTLSWAAASVAVKHKLAIATSEEALADAAYAYEGSETSYTVEGLNSWTRYYWRVDEEDADGKTYTGNVWSFQPRQLAFPEAEGYGRYARGGRGGVVYHVTNLKHDHEPGSLLYGLVDLTGPRTIVFDVSGTIEMDFGSVFIQPYATIAAQTAPGKGICLKASNINVGADVICRFVRFKRGLGVYGENTGNAMGMSGANHSIVDHCTAAWGTDETVSGRGGKNITFQYSGIFEALGITGHKNYSDGTNHGYAATIDGQIGSWHHNLLANCAGRNWSMGGGMDANNIPIGGLDLFNNVVYNWNSRTTDGNCHAVNFVNNYYKMGADTKQTILFTQDFEGAINAAGVDQAYVNGNIRENKDHSLTVQTYALDKKNDIFNARASNGGSIPTTYEYQVSEPLFESYATIHTAKDAFKIVNSYAGAIMPVRDDHHKRIVKETINGTYTYVGSKSGIKGEIDNEEDAGGFENYPEEHRAADFDTDQDGIPNWFENIIGTDPASANNNADPDGDGWTQLEDYLEFMAHPYSVLNAGEEATVDVSEFFAGFTKSPSYSVSVPTGSGVTANVSGSSLTVKGGSNSEVIALTLTVTDSEGTTWSQRYNVAVAGQGTGIESISADDSASTDATTYDLFGRKSRSNAGFMIRDGKIIKR
;
A
#
# COMPACT_ATOMS: atom_id res chain seq x y z
N MET A 1 32.00 -7.19 -21.40
CA MET A 1 32.96 -8.12 -20.80
C MET A 1 32.28 -8.76 -19.62
N LYS A 2 31.98 -10.07 -19.73
CA LYS A 2 31.38 -10.90 -18.69
C LYS A 2 32.48 -11.42 -17.76
N ASN A 3 32.14 -11.63 -16.49
CA ASN A 3 32.94 -12.18 -15.39
C ASN A 3 33.78 -11.16 -14.59
N SER A 4 33.21 -10.64 -13.51
CA SER A 4 33.82 -10.66 -12.16
C SER A 4 33.03 -9.73 -11.24
N LEU A 5 32.32 -10.28 -10.25
CA LEU A 5 32.02 -9.67 -8.94
C LEU A 5 31.13 -10.64 -8.16
N SER A 6 31.76 -11.68 -7.62
CA SER A 6 31.14 -12.64 -6.70
C SER A 6 32.15 -12.98 -5.62
N THR A 7 32.51 -12.00 -4.77
CA THR A 7 33.17 -12.24 -3.47
C THR A 7 33.17 -10.93 -2.68
N ILE A 8 32.20 -10.76 -1.79
CA ILE A 8 32.34 -9.89 -0.62
C ILE A 8 32.43 -10.83 0.59
N GLY A 9 33.43 -10.56 1.43
CA GLY A 9 34.00 -11.50 2.38
C GLY A 9 33.04 -12.01 3.44
N LEU A 10 32.89 -13.33 3.47
CA LEU A 10 32.48 -14.09 4.63
C LEU A 10 33.57 -13.92 5.70
N THR A 11 33.31 -13.09 6.71
CA THR A 11 34.10 -13.14 7.94
C THR A 11 33.60 -14.35 8.70
N LEU A 12 34.35 -15.46 8.66
CA LEU A 12 34.09 -16.63 9.51
C LEU A 12 34.22 -16.21 10.98
N MET A 13 33.10 -15.82 11.59
CA MET A 13 32.83 -16.26 12.95
C MET A 13 32.44 -17.73 12.86
N ALA A 14 33.09 -18.59 13.63
CA ALA A 14 32.63 -19.95 13.86
C ALA A 14 31.32 -19.85 14.65
N GLY A 15 30.21 -19.74 13.93
CA GLY A 15 28.87 -19.76 14.49
C GLY A 15 28.41 -21.20 14.63
N ALA A 16 27.91 -21.56 15.81
CA ALA A 16 27.03 -22.70 15.96
C ALA A 16 25.93 -22.63 14.89
N LEU A 17 25.62 -23.73 14.21
CA LEU A 17 24.51 -23.78 13.26
C LEU A 17 23.23 -23.30 13.97
N SER A 18 22.65 -22.20 13.50
CA SER A 18 21.42 -21.64 14.06
C SER A 18 20.20 -22.49 13.70
N ALA A 19 19.20 -22.51 14.58
CA ALA A 19 17.89 -23.12 14.35
C ALA A 19 17.27 -22.69 13.01
N GLN A 20 16.45 -23.56 12.40
CA GLN A 20 15.92 -23.38 11.04
C GLN A 20 14.41 -23.63 10.95
N SER A 21 13.78 -22.91 10.04
CA SER A 21 12.35 -23.02 9.70
C SER A 21 12.22 -23.22 8.19
N LEU A 22 11.60 -24.32 7.76
CA LEU A 22 11.48 -24.71 6.34
C LEU A 22 10.00 -24.85 5.96
N ASP A 23 9.61 -24.14 4.91
CA ASP A 23 8.27 -24.16 4.30
C ASP A 23 8.27 -25.01 3.02
N LEU A 24 7.29 -25.91 2.86
CA LEU A 24 7.26 -26.89 1.77
C LEU A 24 6.32 -26.44 0.64
N ASN A 25 6.81 -25.45 -0.10
CA ASN A 25 6.10 -24.70 -1.12
C ASN A 25 5.57 -25.50 -2.33
N PHE A 26 4.54 -24.94 -2.96
CA PHE A 26 4.02 -25.39 -4.27
C PHE A 26 4.60 -24.66 -5.51
N SER A 27 4.77 -25.42 -6.59
CA SER A 27 5.54 -25.03 -7.81
C SER A 27 4.93 -23.99 -8.77
N ASN A 28 3.63 -23.65 -8.72
CA ASN A 28 2.99 -22.78 -9.74
C ASN A 28 2.53 -21.40 -9.20
N SER A 29 3.16 -20.87 -8.17
CA SER A 29 2.79 -19.59 -7.55
C SER A 29 3.97 -18.61 -7.51
N ASN A 30 3.65 -17.33 -7.42
CA ASN A 30 4.62 -16.30 -7.04
C ASN A 30 5.05 -16.59 -5.59
N GLU A 31 6.34 -16.80 -5.33
CA GLU A 31 6.90 -17.16 -4.01
C GLU A 31 6.44 -16.19 -2.91
N ALA A 32 6.34 -14.90 -3.22
CA ALA A 32 5.84 -13.88 -2.29
C ALA A 32 4.39 -14.11 -1.81
N LEU A 33 3.63 -14.96 -2.51
CA LEU A 33 2.21 -15.24 -2.23
C LEU A 33 1.98 -16.56 -1.49
N ILE A 34 3.01 -17.41 -1.35
CA ILE A 34 2.87 -18.74 -0.74
C ILE A 34 3.88 -19.01 0.37
N GLN A 35 5.03 -18.33 0.36
CA GLN A 35 6.04 -18.48 1.39
C GLN A 35 5.57 -17.87 2.72
N GLU A 36 5.69 -18.65 3.80
CA GLU A 36 5.62 -18.15 5.17
C GLU A 36 6.81 -17.22 5.45
N PRO A 37 6.58 -15.98 5.94
CA PRO A 37 7.66 -15.09 6.35
C PRO A 37 8.62 -15.77 7.35
N ASP A 38 9.91 -15.48 7.22
CA ASP A 38 11.00 -16.02 8.05
C ASP A 38 11.24 -17.55 7.94
N TYR A 39 10.62 -18.22 6.97
CA TYR A 39 10.92 -19.60 6.60
C TYR A 39 11.72 -19.63 5.31
N GLU A 40 12.65 -20.59 5.19
CA GLU A 40 13.26 -20.94 3.91
C GLU A 40 12.25 -21.73 3.07
N GLY A 41 12.12 -21.41 1.79
CA GLY A 41 11.20 -22.08 0.87
C GLY A 41 11.81 -23.28 0.16
N TRP A 42 11.10 -24.41 0.13
CA TRP A 42 11.49 -25.54 -0.71
C TRP A 42 10.33 -26.13 -1.52
N ILE A 43 10.40 -25.95 -2.85
CA ILE A 43 9.52 -26.62 -3.80
C ILE A 43 10.04 -28.05 -4.03
N VAL A 44 9.42 -29.02 -3.35
CA VAL A 44 9.75 -30.44 -3.51
C VAL A 44 9.33 -30.93 -4.90
N LYS A 45 10.30 -31.38 -5.69
CA LYS A 45 10.06 -31.89 -7.05
C LYS A 45 9.28 -33.19 -7.03
N GLN A 46 8.52 -33.43 -8.08
CA GLN A 46 7.80 -34.69 -8.26
C GLN A 46 8.77 -35.83 -8.62
N LEU A 47 9.39 -36.43 -7.61
CA LEU A 47 10.40 -37.48 -7.72
C LEU A 47 10.26 -38.49 -6.56
N PRO A 48 10.76 -39.73 -6.69
CA PRO A 48 10.84 -40.66 -5.54
C PRO A 48 11.65 -40.08 -4.36
N LYS A 49 12.59 -39.19 -4.67
CA LYS A 49 13.53 -38.58 -3.75
C LYS A 49 13.93 -37.21 -4.26
N ASP A 50 13.98 -36.22 -3.37
CA ASP A 50 14.49 -34.88 -3.65
C ASP A 50 15.29 -34.36 -2.46
N SER A 51 16.10 -33.32 -2.67
CA SER A 51 16.89 -32.73 -1.59
C SER A 51 17.13 -31.25 -1.80
N THR A 52 17.22 -30.52 -0.69
CA THR A 52 17.65 -29.12 -0.62
C THR A 52 18.82 -28.96 0.35
N THR A 53 19.47 -27.81 0.34
CA THR A 53 20.47 -27.41 1.32
C THR A 53 20.06 -26.05 1.84
N LEU A 54 19.86 -25.96 3.15
CA LEU A 54 19.45 -24.75 3.84
C LEU A 54 20.59 -23.73 3.86
N GLU A 55 20.29 -22.47 4.15
CA GLU A 55 21.28 -21.38 4.19
C GLU A 55 22.40 -21.66 5.19
N ASN A 56 22.09 -22.31 6.31
CA ASN A 56 23.06 -22.73 7.31
C ASN A 56 23.94 -23.93 6.89
N GLY A 57 23.68 -24.52 5.71
CA GLY A 57 24.43 -25.65 5.16
C GLY A 57 23.86 -27.03 5.51
N LEU A 58 22.80 -27.13 6.31
CA LEU A 58 22.13 -28.40 6.55
C LEU A 58 21.52 -28.95 5.26
N LYS A 59 21.79 -30.22 4.97
CA LYS A 59 21.19 -30.89 3.82
C LYS A 59 19.97 -31.69 4.22
N ILE A 60 18.83 -31.32 3.68
CA ILE A 60 17.55 -32.00 3.88
C ILE A 60 17.27 -32.87 2.66
N ILE A 61 16.97 -34.14 2.92
CA ILE A 61 16.64 -35.13 1.89
C ILE A 61 15.28 -35.71 2.22
N MET A 62 14.33 -35.63 1.31
CA MET A 62 13.03 -36.31 1.45
C MET A 62 12.94 -37.46 0.46
N GLU A 63 12.41 -38.58 0.93
CA GLU A 63 12.20 -39.78 0.13
C GLU A 63 10.81 -40.35 0.40
N ALA A 64 10.11 -40.74 -0.67
CA ALA A 64 8.88 -41.52 -0.57
C ALA A 64 9.25 -42.95 -0.18
N THR A 65 8.77 -43.41 0.98
CA THR A 65 9.13 -44.72 1.55
C THR A 65 7.90 -45.54 1.94
N GLY A 66 8.11 -46.74 2.46
CA GLY A 66 7.04 -47.69 2.75
C GLY A 66 6.38 -48.16 1.44
N ASN A 67 5.06 -47.94 1.32
CA ASN A 67 4.36 -48.23 0.07
C ASN A 67 4.36 -47.05 -0.92
N ALA A 68 4.77 -45.84 -0.54
CA ALA A 68 4.81 -44.72 -1.46
C ALA A 68 5.95 -44.85 -2.48
N THR A 69 5.78 -44.26 -3.66
CA THR A 69 6.74 -44.36 -4.78
C THR A 69 7.23 -43.01 -5.29
N VAL A 70 6.51 -41.92 -4.96
CA VAL A 70 6.80 -40.58 -5.45
C VAL A 70 6.36 -39.52 -4.44
N LEU A 71 7.14 -38.45 -4.32
CA LEU A 71 6.80 -37.21 -3.62
C LEU A 71 6.15 -36.24 -4.60
N ARG A 72 5.29 -35.35 -4.11
CA ARG A 72 4.80 -34.21 -4.90
C ARG A 72 4.31 -33.09 -3.99
N SER A 73 4.66 -31.85 -4.32
CA SER A 73 4.05 -30.66 -3.70
C SER A 73 2.54 -30.60 -3.98
N GLN A 74 1.74 -30.20 -3.00
CA GLN A 74 0.29 -29.94 -3.10
C GLN A 74 -0.07 -28.65 -2.39
N TRP A 75 -1.21 -28.02 -2.76
CA TRP A 75 -1.64 -26.74 -2.15
C TRP A 75 -3.16 -26.49 -2.18
N HIS A 76 -3.62 -25.55 -1.34
CA HIS A 76 -4.94 -24.90 -1.38
C HIS A 76 -4.82 -23.42 -1.72
N LYS A 77 -5.38 -23.01 -2.88
CA LYS A 77 -5.44 -21.60 -3.27
C LYS A 77 -5.99 -20.69 -2.18
N ASN A 78 -7.22 -20.92 -1.71
CA ASN A 78 -7.83 -20.06 -0.69
C ASN A 78 -7.02 -20.02 0.62
N THR A 79 -6.43 -21.12 1.11
CA THR A 79 -5.65 -21.09 2.36
C THR A 79 -4.32 -20.35 2.20
N CYS A 80 -3.56 -20.61 1.13
CA CYS A 80 -2.34 -19.87 0.83
C CYS A 80 -2.60 -18.39 0.52
N THR A 81 -3.80 -18.04 0.05
CA THR A 81 -4.16 -16.67 -0.35
C THR A 81 -5.06 -15.92 0.62
N ALA A 82 -5.66 -16.56 1.63
CA ALA A 82 -6.46 -15.91 2.67
C ALA A 82 -5.61 -15.05 3.60
N GLY A 83 -4.31 -15.36 3.75
CA GLY A 83 -3.34 -14.48 4.40
C GLY A 83 -3.10 -13.14 3.67
N ARG A 84 -3.78 -12.90 2.52
CA ARG A 84 -3.83 -11.60 1.85
C ARG A 84 -4.84 -10.64 2.47
N ASP A 85 -5.82 -11.13 3.24
CA ASP A 85 -7.00 -10.34 3.56
C ASP A 85 -6.91 -9.60 4.90
N ASN A 86 -6.23 -10.16 5.93
CA ASN A 86 -6.24 -9.59 7.29
C ASN A 86 -4.87 -9.66 8.03
N GLY A 87 -3.72 -9.68 7.34
CA GLY A 87 -2.42 -9.79 8.04
C GLY A 87 -2.18 -11.13 8.75
N GLN A 88 -3.02 -12.14 8.51
CA GLN A 88 -2.87 -13.47 9.08
C GLN A 88 -1.78 -14.24 8.33
N THR A 89 -0.57 -14.26 8.89
CA THR A 89 0.58 -14.98 8.32
C THR A 89 0.43 -16.49 8.47
N GLY A 90 -0.17 -16.98 9.56
CA GLY A 90 -0.24 -18.40 9.91
C GLY A 90 -0.93 -19.37 8.94
N ALA A 91 -1.64 -18.88 7.93
CA ALA A 91 -2.33 -19.74 6.95
C ALA A 91 -1.42 -20.23 5.81
N ARG A 92 -0.27 -19.58 5.53
CA ARG A 92 0.55 -19.93 4.36
C ARG A 92 1.26 -21.26 4.56
N LEU A 93 1.96 -21.40 5.68
CA LEU A 93 2.60 -22.65 6.09
C LEU A 93 1.64 -23.85 6.10
N MET A 94 0.36 -23.63 6.40
CA MET A 94 -0.67 -24.69 6.43
C MET A 94 -1.38 -24.92 5.08
N GLY A 95 -1.14 -24.03 4.11
CA GLY A 95 -1.86 -24.00 2.84
C GLY A 95 -1.28 -24.94 1.78
N ASP A 96 0.00 -25.27 1.87
CA ASP A 96 0.71 -26.19 1.00
C ASP A 96 1.60 -27.17 1.78
N GLY A 97 2.28 -28.05 1.03
CA GLY A 97 3.09 -29.11 1.61
C GLY A 97 3.48 -30.18 0.60
N VAL A 98 4.21 -31.18 1.07
CA VAL A 98 4.60 -32.36 0.29
C VAL A 98 3.76 -33.57 0.68
N VAL A 99 3.32 -34.33 -0.32
CA VAL A 99 2.59 -35.58 -0.12
C VAL A 99 3.38 -36.75 -0.72
N ALA A 100 3.44 -37.87 -0.01
CA ALA A 100 3.90 -39.15 -0.54
C ALA A 100 2.72 -40.03 -0.97
N PHE A 101 2.79 -40.57 -2.19
CA PHE A 101 1.73 -41.43 -2.73
C PHE A 101 2.27 -42.54 -3.66
N ILE A 102 1.39 -43.46 -4.06
CA ILE A 102 1.66 -44.49 -5.07
C ILE A 102 1.30 -43.94 -6.44
N ALA A 103 2.24 -43.84 -7.38
CA ALA A 103 1.91 -43.41 -8.74
C ALA A 103 1.09 -44.49 -9.47
N ASP A 104 0.00 -44.10 -10.13
CA ASP A 104 -0.67 -44.94 -11.14
C ASP A 104 -0.03 -44.73 -12.53
N GLY A 105 -0.47 -45.51 -13.52
CA GLY A 105 0.07 -45.48 -14.88
C GLY A 105 -0.09 -44.14 -15.62
N ASP A 106 -0.94 -43.24 -15.12
CA ASP A 106 -1.24 -41.93 -15.72
C ASP A 106 -0.66 -40.75 -14.91
N ASN A 107 0.18 -41.03 -13.89
CA ASN A 107 0.73 -40.02 -12.97
C ASN A 107 -0.35 -39.22 -12.21
N ASN A 108 -1.57 -39.76 -12.11
CA ASN A 108 -2.62 -39.21 -11.28
C ASN A 108 -2.37 -39.57 -9.81
N THR A 109 -3.18 -38.99 -8.91
CA THR A 109 -3.09 -39.26 -7.47
C THR A 109 -4.12 -40.32 -7.10
N PRO A 110 -3.74 -41.58 -6.85
CA PRO A 110 -4.68 -42.55 -6.30
C PRO A 110 -5.01 -42.13 -4.87
N GLN A 111 -6.29 -42.11 -4.52
CA GLN A 111 -6.68 -42.02 -3.12
C GLN A 111 -6.53 -43.40 -2.49
N LEU A 112 -5.43 -43.59 -1.76
CA LEU A 112 -5.19 -44.78 -0.94
C LEU A 112 -6.01 -44.64 0.35
N THR A 113 -6.73 -45.68 0.77
CA THR A 113 -7.66 -45.58 1.90
C THR A 113 -7.39 -46.61 3.01
N ASP A 114 -6.55 -47.61 2.74
CA ASP A 114 -6.29 -48.76 3.61
C ASP A 114 -4.82 -49.25 3.55
N THR A 115 -3.93 -48.51 2.90
CA THR A 115 -2.54 -48.91 2.68
C THR A 115 -1.60 -47.84 3.24
N PRO A 116 -0.74 -48.13 4.23
CA PRO A 116 0.08 -47.11 4.86
C PRO A 116 1.13 -46.56 3.88
N THR A 117 1.34 -45.25 3.88
CA THR A 117 2.45 -44.61 3.14
C THR A 117 3.44 -43.99 4.11
N SER A 118 4.62 -43.60 3.62
CA SER A 118 5.62 -42.94 4.45
C SER A 118 6.44 -41.88 3.70
N ILE A 119 6.88 -40.88 4.44
CA ILE A 119 7.93 -39.94 4.04
C ILE A 119 9.09 -40.14 5.00
N THR A 120 10.29 -40.34 4.47
CA THR A 120 11.52 -40.29 5.26
C THR A 120 12.24 -38.97 4.99
N VAL A 121 12.45 -38.19 6.04
CA VAL A 121 13.25 -36.95 6.04
C VAL A 121 14.60 -37.28 6.65
N THR A 122 15.67 -37.18 5.87
CA THR A 122 17.05 -37.31 6.38
C THR A 122 17.70 -35.95 6.47
N ILE A 123 18.21 -35.61 7.65
CA ILE A 123 18.98 -34.40 7.90
C ILE A 123 20.46 -34.78 7.96
N ARG A 124 21.30 -34.03 7.24
CA ARG A 124 22.76 -34.19 7.27
C ARG A 124 23.44 -32.87 7.63
N GLY A 125 24.54 -32.99 8.37
CA GLY A 125 25.35 -31.85 8.79
C GLY A 125 24.95 -31.24 10.13
N LEU A 126 24.10 -31.94 10.90
CA LEU A 126 23.90 -31.61 12.31
C LEU A 126 25.23 -31.82 13.05
N GLU A 127 25.52 -30.94 14.02
CA GLU A 127 26.67 -31.11 14.90
C GLU A 127 26.39 -32.22 15.93
N ALA A 128 27.42 -32.63 16.66
CA ALA A 128 27.21 -33.56 17.76
C ALA A 128 26.55 -32.83 18.94
N GLY A 129 25.45 -33.37 19.48
CA GLY A 129 24.74 -32.76 20.60
C GLY A 129 23.24 -33.00 20.60
N GLU A 130 22.54 -32.27 21.48
CA GLU A 130 21.08 -32.27 21.56
C GLU A 130 20.47 -31.43 20.45
N HIS A 131 19.47 -31.98 19.80
CA HIS A 131 18.73 -31.37 18.72
C HIS A 131 17.22 -31.61 18.87
N SER A 132 16.41 -30.85 18.13
CA SER A 132 14.97 -31.09 18.03
C SER A 132 14.45 -30.96 16.61
N LEU A 133 13.36 -31.67 16.33
CA LEU A 133 12.64 -31.58 15.06
C LEU A 133 11.14 -31.51 15.31
N ALA A 134 10.52 -30.47 14.78
CA ALA A 134 9.08 -30.41 14.59
C ALA A 134 8.70 -30.58 13.11
N ALA A 135 7.53 -31.19 12.86
CA ALA A 135 6.92 -31.22 11.55
C ALA A 135 5.41 -30.99 11.67
N TYR A 136 4.85 -30.14 10.81
CA TYR A 136 3.42 -29.85 10.76
C TYR A 136 2.67 -30.85 9.86
N HIS A 137 1.49 -31.30 10.32
CA HIS A 137 0.67 -32.36 9.72
C HIS A 137 -0.77 -31.89 9.47
N VAL A 138 -0.93 -30.99 8.49
CA VAL A 138 -2.23 -30.41 8.13
C VAL A 138 -2.70 -30.98 6.80
N TRP A 139 -3.84 -31.67 6.81
CA TRP A 139 -4.46 -32.22 5.61
C TRP A 139 -5.61 -31.34 5.11
N LYS A 140 -5.67 -31.15 3.79
CA LYS A 140 -6.62 -30.26 3.12
C LYS A 140 -7.83 -31.01 2.52
N ASP A 141 -9.01 -30.39 2.66
CA ASP A 141 -10.28 -30.75 1.99
C ASP A 141 -10.75 -32.19 2.24
N PRO A 142 -11.04 -32.56 3.51
CA PRO A 142 -11.64 -33.84 3.76
C PRO A 142 -13.05 -33.88 3.16
N LYS A 143 -13.28 -34.64 2.08
CA LYS A 143 -14.58 -34.75 1.37
C LYS A 143 -15.64 -35.53 2.18
N SER A 144 -15.59 -35.47 3.51
CA SER A 144 -16.12 -36.40 4.52
C SER A 144 -15.28 -37.68 4.66
N GLY A 145 -15.00 -38.09 5.91
CA GLY A 145 -14.20 -39.26 6.23
C GLY A 145 -13.24 -39.02 7.40
N GLU A 146 -12.68 -40.10 7.94
CA GLU A 146 -11.66 -40.06 9.00
C GLU A 146 -10.26 -40.08 8.39
N MET A 147 -9.30 -39.41 9.04
CA MET A 147 -7.88 -39.44 8.69
C MET A 147 -7.12 -40.39 9.61
N PRO A 148 -6.11 -41.13 9.12
CA PRO A 148 -5.31 -42.01 9.95
C PRO A 148 -4.40 -41.19 10.87
N LYS A 149 -3.97 -41.77 11.99
CA LYS A 149 -2.90 -41.17 12.80
C LYS A 149 -1.54 -41.43 12.17
N ILE A 150 -0.51 -40.74 12.62
CA ILE A 150 0.88 -40.88 12.17
C ILE A 150 1.72 -41.45 13.31
N GLN A 151 2.63 -42.37 12.98
CA GLN A 151 3.77 -42.72 13.83
C GLN A 151 5.04 -42.04 13.30
N VAL A 152 5.93 -41.66 14.21
CA VAL A 152 7.23 -41.06 13.87
C VAL A 152 8.34 -41.95 14.43
N ALA A 153 9.26 -42.32 13.56
CA ALA A 153 10.45 -43.10 13.91
C ALA A 153 11.73 -42.29 13.68
N ILE A 154 12.69 -42.39 14.58
CA ILE A 154 14.06 -41.88 14.42
C ILE A 154 14.97 -43.08 14.21
N ASN A 155 15.69 -43.13 13.10
CA ASN A 155 16.60 -44.22 12.74
C ASN A 155 15.91 -45.60 12.96
N ASP A 156 14.71 -45.75 12.40
CA ASP A 156 13.82 -46.93 12.47
C ASP A 156 13.20 -47.25 13.86
N SER A 157 13.53 -46.49 14.90
CA SER A 157 12.93 -46.65 16.22
C SER A 157 11.74 -45.70 16.40
N VAL A 158 10.54 -46.25 16.62
CA VAL A 158 9.32 -45.45 16.84
C VAL A 158 9.44 -44.68 18.16
N VAL A 159 9.38 -43.36 18.07
CA VAL A 159 9.47 -42.43 19.21
C VAL A 159 8.17 -41.72 19.51
N LEU A 160 7.31 -41.51 18.50
CA LEU A 160 5.95 -41.01 18.67
C LEU A 160 4.97 -41.97 18.01
N ASN A 161 3.85 -42.19 18.68
CA ASN A 161 2.75 -43.00 18.16
C ASN A 161 1.44 -42.24 18.37
N ASN A 162 0.54 -42.25 17.39
CA ASN A 162 -0.75 -41.56 17.41
C ASN A 162 -0.72 -40.03 17.24
N VAL A 163 0.22 -39.48 16.45
CA VAL A 163 0.17 -38.06 16.03
C VAL A 163 -1.05 -37.86 15.13
N GLU A 164 -1.85 -36.82 15.36
CA GLU A 164 -3.09 -36.59 14.60
C GLU A 164 -2.84 -35.70 13.38
N PHE A 165 -3.60 -35.90 12.31
CA PHE A 165 -3.79 -34.87 11.28
C PHE A 165 -4.91 -33.93 11.73
N ALA A 166 -4.80 -32.64 11.44
CA ALA A 166 -5.95 -31.76 11.53
C ALA A 166 -6.79 -31.88 10.25
N ASN A 167 -8.10 -31.92 10.45
CA ASN A 167 -9.10 -31.78 9.40
C ASN A 167 -9.49 -30.32 9.29
N VAL A 168 -8.77 -29.56 8.47
CA VAL A 168 -9.18 -28.18 8.18
C VAL A 168 -10.18 -28.20 7.04
N LYS A 169 -11.44 -27.83 7.33
CA LYS A 169 -12.44 -27.62 6.28
C LYS A 169 -12.07 -26.36 5.49
N SER A 170 -12.16 -26.44 4.16
CA SER A 170 -11.87 -25.35 3.22
C SER A 170 -12.77 -24.11 3.35
N THR A 171 -13.74 -24.12 4.28
CA THR A 171 -14.74 -23.06 4.51
C THR A 171 -14.56 -22.31 5.83
N VAL A 172 -13.54 -22.62 6.64
CA VAL A 172 -13.33 -21.92 7.93
C VAL A 172 -12.45 -20.70 7.68
N SER A 173 -12.99 -19.53 7.97
CA SER A 173 -12.39 -18.20 7.73
C SER A 173 -11.25 -17.84 8.69
N GLU A 174 -10.85 -18.73 9.61
CA GLU A 174 -9.83 -18.46 10.64
C GLU A 174 -9.01 -19.72 10.90
N LEU A 175 -7.88 -19.87 10.21
CA LEU A 175 -6.89 -20.90 10.48
C LEU A 175 -5.80 -20.32 11.35
N LYS A 176 -5.65 -20.83 12.58
CA LYS A 176 -4.62 -20.39 13.54
C LYS A 176 -3.48 -21.39 13.59
N MET A 177 -2.23 -20.92 13.71
CA MET A 177 -1.09 -21.83 13.83
C MET A 177 -1.17 -22.66 15.10
N ALA A 178 -1.75 -22.13 16.18
CA ALA A 178 -2.00 -22.86 17.41
C ALA A 178 -2.93 -24.09 17.22
N ASP A 179 -3.74 -24.12 16.15
CA ASP A 179 -4.62 -25.24 15.83
C ASP A 179 -3.94 -26.31 14.96
N ALA A 180 -2.72 -26.06 14.48
CA ALA A 180 -1.99 -26.95 13.57
C ALA A 180 -1.35 -28.12 14.32
N PRO A 181 -1.70 -29.39 14.02
CA PRO A 181 -1.05 -30.52 14.65
C PRO A 181 0.39 -30.64 14.17
N PHE A 182 1.26 -30.98 15.11
CA PHE A 182 2.66 -31.20 14.85
C PHE A 182 3.13 -32.48 15.55
N SER A 183 4.21 -33.05 15.03
CA SER A 183 5.07 -33.95 15.79
C SER A 183 6.26 -33.17 16.29
N TYR A 184 6.67 -33.35 17.54
CA TYR A 184 7.88 -32.74 18.10
C TYR A 184 8.70 -33.80 18.83
N VAL A 185 9.99 -33.89 18.49
CA VAL A 185 10.93 -34.84 19.08
C VAL A 185 12.23 -34.15 19.44
N GLU A 186 12.77 -34.47 20.60
CA GLU A 186 14.14 -34.11 21.02
C GLU A 186 15.01 -35.38 20.87
N PHE A 187 16.22 -35.23 20.34
CA PHE A 187 17.13 -36.34 20.04
C PHE A 187 18.59 -35.91 20.15
N GLU A 188 19.49 -36.89 20.29
CA GLU A 188 20.94 -36.66 20.36
C GLU A 188 21.59 -37.13 19.05
N VAL A 189 22.59 -36.38 18.58
CA VAL A 189 23.34 -36.67 17.36
C VAL A 189 24.79 -36.96 17.73
N GLU A 190 25.33 -38.07 17.22
CA GLU A 190 26.77 -38.34 17.27
C GLU A 190 27.50 -37.68 16.09
N GLU A 191 28.79 -37.36 16.27
CA GLU A 191 29.58 -36.62 15.28
C GLU A 191 29.58 -37.29 13.89
N GLY A 192 29.10 -36.56 12.88
CA GLY A 192 29.07 -37.01 11.48
C GLY A 192 27.94 -37.98 11.14
N GLU A 193 27.02 -38.26 12.07
CA GLU A 193 25.83 -39.06 11.79
C GLU A 193 24.76 -38.26 11.03
N ASN A 194 23.97 -38.98 10.23
CA ASN A 194 22.75 -38.44 9.64
C ASN A 194 21.58 -38.98 10.44
N VAL A 195 20.55 -38.17 10.65
CA VAL A 195 19.35 -38.60 11.35
C VAL A 195 18.21 -38.74 10.34
N ALA A 196 17.55 -39.90 10.34
CA ALA A 196 16.41 -40.18 9.49
C ALA A 196 15.12 -40.22 10.32
N PHE A 197 14.17 -39.37 9.96
CA PHE A 197 12.83 -39.29 10.53
C PHE A 197 11.86 -39.91 9.54
N THR A 198 11.20 -40.99 9.93
CA THR A 198 10.19 -41.65 9.09
C THR A 198 8.80 -41.39 9.67
N TYR A 199 7.97 -40.71 8.88
CA TYR A 199 6.57 -40.42 9.17
C TYR A 199 5.71 -41.46 8.44
N THR A 200 4.93 -42.24 9.16
CA THR A 200 4.11 -43.32 8.59
C THR A 200 2.66 -43.22 9.05
N THR A 201 1.70 -43.27 8.14
CA THR A 201 0.27 -43.38 8.52
C THR A 201 -0.02 -44.73 9.16
N ILE A 202 -0.81 -44.73 10.23
CA ILE A 202 -1.27 -45.92 10.95
C ILE A 202 -2.60 -46.38 10.36
N VAL A 203 -2.60 -47.54 9.70
CA VAL A 203 -3.82 -48.15 9.19
C VAL A 203 -4.38 -49.16 10.19
N GLU A 204 -5.57 -48.90 10.71
CA GLU A 204 -6.28 -49.82 11.60
C GLU A 204 -7.02 -50.89 10.80
N SER A 205 -6.94 -52.14 11.26
CA SER A 205 -7.61 -53.26 10.60
C SER A 205 -9.12 -53.06 10.53
N GLY A 206 -9.70 -53.14 9.32
CA GLY A 206 -11.14 -53.01 9.09
C GLY A 206 -11.67 -51.58 9.00
N LYS A 207 -10.78 -50.59 9.02
CA LYS A 207 -11.10 -49.17 8.88
C LYS A 207 -10.70 -48.67 7.50
N THR A 208 -11.53 -47.80 6.91
CA THR A 208 -11.26 -47.15 5.63
C THR A 208 -11.13 -45.66 5.90
N TYR A 209 -9.96 -45.11 5.58
CA TYR A 209 -9.70 -43.70 5.72
C TYR A 209 -10.04 -42.96 4.43
N GLN A 210 -10.21 -41.65 4.55
CA GLN A 210 -10.33 -40.84 3.35
C GLN A 210 -9.07 -40.88 2.50
N THR A 211 -7.91 -40.77 3.16
CA THR A 211 -6.63 -41.05 2.53
C THR A 211 -5.60 -41.52 3.55
N THR A 212 -4.69 -42.40 3.13
CA THR A 212 -3.53 -42.87 3.91
C THR A 212 -2.22 -42.31 3.40
N ASN A 213 -2.27 -41.26 2.59
CA ASN A 213 -1.09 -40.52 2.18
C ASN A 213 -0.54 -39.69 3.36
N VAL A 214 0.77 -39.64 3.54
CA VAL A 214 1.43 -38.74 4.51
C VAL A 214 1.61 -37.37 3.86
N MET A 215 1.26 -36.30 4.60
CA MET A 215 1.53 -34.91 4.22
C MET A 215 2.37 -34.23 5.29
N LEU A 216 3.41 -33.51 4.86
CA LEU A 216 4.19 -32.60 5.69
C LEU A 216 4.06 -31.20 5.11
N ASN A 217 3.86 -30.19 5.95
CA ASN A 217 3.67 -28.81 5.51
C ASN A 217 4.93 -27.95 5.75
N GLY A 218 5.54 -28.08 6.93
CA GLY A 218 6.77 -27.37 7.27
C GLY A 218 7.57 -28.10 8.34
N LEU A 219 8.87 -27.79 8.43
CA LEU A 219 9.81 -28.36 9.39
C LEU A 219 10.43 -27.27 10.26
N LEU A 220 10.61 -27.56 11.56
CA LEU A 220 11.34 -26.72 12.50
C LEU A 220 12.52 -27.52 13.06
N ILE A 221 13.75 -27.09 12.80
CA ILE A 221 14.97 -27.74 13.28
C ILE A 221 15.53 -26.90 14.41
N ASP A 222 15.74 -27.51 15.58
CA ASP A 222 16.17 -26.86 16.82
C ASP A 222 15.24 -25.72 17.26
N ARG A 223 13.95 -25.87 16.96
CA ARG A 223 12.86 -24.94 17.30
C ARG A 223 11.66 -25.68 17.85
N SER A 224 11.11 -25.18 18.95
CA SER A 224 9.95 -25.76 19.61
C SER A 224 8.64 -25.20 19.05
N PRO A 225 7.65 -26.04 18.74
CA PRO A 225 6.28 -25.61 18.45
C PRO A 225 5.46 -25.36 19.74
N LEU A 226 6.04 -25.61 20.93
CA LEU A 226 5.40 -25.40 22.24
C LEU A 226 5.59 -23.96 22.74
N ILE A 227 5.33 -23.00 21.87
CA ILE A 227 5.55 -21.56 22.10
C ILE A 227 4.25 -20.79 21.91
N ALA A 228 4.21 -19.54 22.36
CA ALA A 228 3.11 -18.63 22.06
C ALA A 228 2.98 -18.44 20.54
N MET A 229 1.75 -18.40 20.04
CA MET A 229 1.41 -18.28 18.62
C MET A 229 0.33 -17.22 18.38
N ASP A 230 0.03 -16.95 17.11
CA ASP A 230 -1.08 -16.10 16.68
C ASP A 230 -1.12 -14.74 17.41
N PRO A 231 -0.04 -13.94 17.30
CA PRO A 231 0.04 -12.65 17.97
C PRO A 231 -0.97 -11.64 17.42
N GLU A 232 -1.54 -10.84 18.32
CA GLU A 232 -2.22 -9.58 18.01
C GLU A 232 -1.46 -8.44 18.74
N PRO A 233 -0.96 -7.43 18.04
CA PRO A 233 -1.08 -7.24 16.60
C PRO A 233 -0.25 -8.27 15.84
N SER A 234 -0.62 -8.51 14.59
CA SER A 234 0.13 -9.42 13.72
C SER A 234 1.61 -9.01 13.60
N HIS A 235 2.51 -9.98 13.39
CA HIS A 235 3.93 -9.68 13.21
C HIS A 235 4.13 -8.76 12.00
N GLN A 236 4.84 -7.65 12.20
CA GLN A 236 5.10 -6.59 11.22
C GLN A 236 3.87 -5.74 10.88
N ASP A 237 2.87 -5.68 11.76
CA ASP A 237 1.82 -4.66 11.66
C ASP A 237 2.38 -3.28 11.99
N PHE A 238 2.42 -2.40 10.99
CA PHE A 238 2.94 -1.04 11.14
C PHE A 238 1.82 0.02 11.13
N HIS A 239 0.59 -0.38 11.43
CA HIS A 239 -0.60 0.45 11.37
C HIS A 239 -1.48 0.34 12.61
N ILE A 240 -0.94 -0.16 13.73
CA ILE A 240 -1.75 -0.37 14.94
C ILE A 240 -2.33 0.95 15.45
N ASP A 241 -3.57 0.90 15.91
CA ASP A 241 -4.24 2.04 16.54
C ASP A 241 -3.76 2.18 17.99
N ALA A 242 -2.72 2.98 18.19
CA ALA A 242 -2.22 3.36 19.52
C ALA A 242 -2.10 4.88 19.64
N ASP A 243 -3.04 5.63 19.03
CA ASP A 243 -3.03 7.10 18.98
C ASP A 243 -3.09 7.74 20.39
N ASN A 244 -3.59 6.99 21.39
CA ASN A 244 -3.61 7.38 22.80
C ASN A 244 -2.36 6.95 23.59
N GLY A 245 -1.36 6.39 22.92
CA GLY A 245 -0.12 5.88 23.51
C GLY A 245 -0.22 4.50 24.17
N THR A 246 -1.32 3.76 23.96
CA THR A 246 -1.50 2.41 24.53
C THR A 246 -2.01 1.40 23.51
N TYR A 247 -1.66 0.12 23.70
CA TYR A 247 -2.18 -0.98 22.89
C TYR A 247 -2.17 -2.28 23.69
N THR A 248 -3.16 -3.16 23.46
CA THR A 248 -3.25 -4.46 24.13
C THR A 248 -2.73 -5.56 23.23
N LEU A 249 -1.57 -6.11 23.59
CA LEU A 249 -1.02 -7.31 22.97
C LEU A 249 -1.83 -8.54 23.40
N SER A 250 -2.04 -9.51 22.51
CA SER A 250 -2.60 -10.82 22.86
C SER A 250 -1.99 -11.93 22.02
N TRP A 251 -2.06 -13.16 22.52
CA TRP A 251 -1.48 -14.34 21.86
C TRP A 251 -2.31 -15.59 22.15
N ALA A 252 -2.13 -16.63 21.36
CA ALA A 252 -2.54 -17.98 21.68
C ALA A 252 -1.46 -18.66 22.54
N ALA A 253 -1.86 -19.19 23.70
CA ALA A 253 -1.00 -19.94 24.60
C ALA A 253 -0.55 -21.26 23.98
N ALA A 254 0.69 -21.68 24.25
CA ALA A 254 1.12 -23.05 23.97
C ALA A 254 0.27 -24.07 24.75
N SER A 255 0.04 -25.26 24.17
CA SER A 255 -0.78 -26.32 24.79
C SER A 255 -0.26 -26.82 26.14
N VAL A 256 1.02 -26.61 26.43
CA VAL A 256 1.69 -27.03 27.68
C VAL A 256 1.82 -25.89 28.70
N ALA A 257 1.52 -24.65 28.30
CA ALA A 257 1.79 -23.47 29.10
C ALA A 257 0.89 -23.41 30.35
N VAL A 258 1.52 -23.14 31.50
CA VAL A 258 0.84 -22.76 32.74
C VAL A 258 1.13 -21.31 33.14
N LYS A 259 2.11 -20.67 32.47
CA LYS A 259 2.53 -19.29 32.70
C LYS A 259 3.19 -18.72 31.44
N HIS A 260 2.88 -17.46 31.14
CA HIS A 260 3.43 -16.67 30.04
C HIS A 260 4.38 -15.60 30.58
N LYS A 261 5.52 -15.40 29.91
CA LYS A 261 6.50 -14.36 30.25
C LYS A 261 6.74 -13.46 29.04
N LEU A 262 6.20 -12.25 29.07
CA LEU A 262 6.28 -11.31 27.96
C LEU A 262 7.46 -10.36 28.15
N ALA A 263 8.32 -10.29 27.14
CA ALA A 263 9.37 -9.28 27.00
C ALA A 263 8.99 -8.32 25.85
N ILE A 264 9.36 -7.04 25.99
CA ILE A 264 9.18 -6.02 24.96
C ILE A 264 10.37 -5.05 24.97
N ALA A 265 10.81 -4.64 23.79
CA ALA A 265 11.91 -3.72 23.58
C ALA A 265 11.72 -2.92 22.28
N THR A 266 12.65 -2.01 22.00
CA THR A 266 12.64 -1.16 20.78
C THR A 266 13.64 -1.63 19.71
N SER A 267 14.29 -2.77 19.93
CA SER A 267 15.12 -3.49 18.97
C SER A 267 15.15 -4.97 19.31
N GLU A 268 15.44 -5.82 18.32
CA GLU A 268 15.56 -7.26 18.53
C GLU A 268 16.76 -7.61 19.42
N GLU A 269 17.86 -6.89 19.28
CA GLU A 269 19.05 -7.06 20.13
C GLU A 269 18.74 -6.72 21.59
N ALA A 270 18.02 -5.63 21.84
CA ALA A 270 17.62 -5.26 23.20
C ALA A 270 16.58 -6.24 23.78
N LEU A 271 15.77 -6.89 22.93
CA LEU A 271 14.78 -7.88 23.36
C LEU A 271 15.43 -9.16 23.90
N ALA A 272 16.60 -9.55 23.36
CA ALA A 272 17.31 -10.75 23.78
C ALA A 272 17.66 -10.73 25.29
N ASP A 273 18.01 -9.56 25.81
CA ASP A 273 18.40 -9.31 27.21
C ASP A 273 17.30 -8.57 28.01
N ALA A 274 16.12 -8.35 27.43
CA ALA A 274 15.06 -7.59 28.08
C ALA A 274 14.48 -8.33 29.30
N ALA A 275 14.22 -7.58 30.37
CA ALA A 275 13.44 -8.09 31.49
C ALA A 275 11.98 -8.32 31.07
N TYR A 276 11.32 -9.32 31.67
CA TYR A 276 9.91 -9.54 31.42
C TYR A 276 9.07 -8.37 31.93
N ALA A 277 8.30 -7.77 31.02
CA ALA A 277 7.31 -6.75 31.34
C ALA A 277 6.07 -7.36 32.01
N TYR A 278 5.82 -8.65 31.79
CA TYR A 278 4.72 -9.39 32.37
C TYR A 278 5.08 -10.85 32.61
N GLU A 279 4.63 -11.40 33.74
CA GLU A 279 4.65 -12.84 34.04
C GLU A 279 3.32 -13.24 34.69
N GLY A 280 2.56 -14.15 34.07
CA GLY A 280 1.25 -14.55 34.59
C GLY A 280 0.49 -15.54 33.69
N SER A 281 -0.80 -15.74 33.99
CA SER A 281 -1.67 -16.72 33.30
C SER A 281 -2.58 -16.11 32.23
N GLU A 282 -2.61 -14.78 32.10
CA GLU A 282 -3.41 -14.12 31.08
C GLU A 282 -2.66 -14.11 29.75
N THR A 283 -3.39 -14.27 28.65
CA THR A 283 -2.83 -14.28 27.29
C THR A 283 -2.93 -12.91 26.62
N SER A 284 -2.92 -11.84 27.41
CA SER A 284 -2.94 -10.46 26.94
C SER A 284 -2.25 -9.50 27.90
N TYR A 285 -1.71 -8.40 27.37
CA TYR A 285 -1.01 -7.39 28.14
C TYR A 285 -1.10 -6.00 27.45
N THR A 286 -1.53 -4.98 28.19
CA THR A 286 -1.56 -3.59 27.70
C THR A 286 -0.21 -2.92 27.89
N VAL A 287 0.38 -2.47 26.80
CA VAL A 287 1.59 -1.65 26.77
C VAL A 287 1.19 -0.17 26.75
N GLU A 288 1.95 0.66 27.46
CA GLU A 288 1.79 2.11 27.50
C GLU A 288 3.07 2.81 27.03
N GLY A 289 2.97 4.10 26.71
CA GLY A 289 4.12 4.90 26.25
C GLY A 289 4.52 4.61 24.80
N LEU A 290 3.57 4.12 24.00
CA LEU A 290 3.77 3.89 22.57
C LEU A 290 3.80 5.20 21.79
N ASN A 291 4.65 5.27 20.78
CA ASN A 291 4.68 6.37 19.81
C ASN A 291 4.82 5.81 18.38
N SER A 292 4.37 6.58 17.39
CA SER A 292 4.34 6.17 15.99
C SER A 292 5.71 6.12 15.31
N TRP A 293 6.73 6.73 15.91
CA TRP A 293 8.11 6.66 15.41
C TRP A 293 8.77 5.31 15.67
N THR A 294 8.46 4.71 16.83
CA THR A 294 9.19 3.55 17.35
C THR A 294 8.58 2.24 16.87
N ARG A 295 9.42 1.38 16.29
CA ARG A 295 9.08 -0.04 16.14
C ARG A 295 9.35 -0.76 17.44
N TYR A 296 8.36 -1.51 17.91
CA TYR A 296 8.44 -2.32 19.12
C TYR A 296 8.60 -3.78 18.73
N TYR A 297 9.45 -4.48 19.47
CA TYR A 297 9.73 -5.91 19.34
C TYR A 297 9.30 -6.59 20.62
N TRP A 298 8.57 -7.69 20.53
CA TRP A 298 8.06 -8.39 21.69
C TRP A 298 8.08 -9.90 21.51
N ARG A 299 8.14 -10.62 22.62
CA ARG A 299 8.20 -12.08 22.64
C ARG A 299 7.47 -12.58 23.87
N VAL A 300 6.81 -13.73 23.75
CA VAL A 300 6.23 -14.42 24.89
C VAL A 300 6.89 -15.78 25.05
N ASP A 301 7.57 -15.96 26.18
CA ASP A 301 8.16 -17.25 26.57
C ASP A 301 7.14 -18.03 27.39
N GLU A 302 6.98 -19.31 27.06
CA GLU A 302 5.98 -20.20 27.67
C GLU A 302 6.62 -21.11 28.71
N GLU A 303 6.06 -21.18 29.91
CA GLU A 303 6.54 -22.08 30.97
C GLU A 303 5.52 -23.22 31.19
N ASP A 304 5.99 -24.46 31.16
CA ASP A 304 5.16 -25.64 31.46
C ASP A 304 5.05 -25.93 32.96
N ALA A 305 4.24 -26.94 33.31
CA ALA A 305 4.00 -27.33 34.69
C ALA A 305 5.25 -27.81 35.45
N ASP A 306 6.31 -28.22 34.73
CA ASP A 306 7.59 -28.65 35.30
C ASP A 306 8.59 -27.50 35.42
N GLY A 307 8.21 -26.29 34.96
CA GLY A 307 9.05 -25.09 34.97
C GLY A 307 10.01 -24.99 33.79
N LYS A 308 9.91 -25.86 32.77
CA LYS A 308 10.69 -25.71 31.54
C LYS A 308 10.10 -24.54 30.74
N THR A 309 10.97 -23.62 30.35
CA THR A 309 10.60 -22.44 29.54
C THR A 309 10.93 -22.69 28.08
N TYR A 310 9.98 -22.40 27.20
CA TYR A 310 10.10 -22.44 25.74
C TYR A 310 10.12 -21.00 25.23
N THR A 311 11.24 -20.59 24.66
CA THR A 311 11.43 -19.23 24.15
C THR A 311 10.57 -18.99 22.91
N GLY A 312 9.75 -17.95 22.92
CA GLY A 312 8.81 -17.65 21.84
C GLY A 312 9.45 -17.06 20.58
N ASN A 313 8.63 -16.87 19.55
CA ASN A 313 9.02 -16.09 18.38
C ASN A 313 9.10 -14.60 18.73
N VAL A 314 10.01 -13.88 18.08
CA VAL A 314 10.06 -12.42 18.15
C VAL A 314 9.04 -11.86 17.17
N TRP A 315 8.10 -11.07 17.69
CA TRP A 315 7.14 -10.31 16.91
C TRP A 315 7.46 -8.83 16.97
N SER A 316 6.85 -8.04 16.07
CA SER A 316 7.10 -6.61 16.02
C SER A 316 5.89 -5.87 15.52
N PHE A 317 5.69 -4.65 15.99
CA PHE A 317 4.63 -3.75 15.52
C PHE A 317 5.09 -2.29 15.58
N GLN A 318 4.35 -1.41 14.94
CA GLN A 318 4.57 0.03 15.02
C GLN A 318 3.23 0.78 15.01
N PRO A 319 3.00 1.74 15.94
CA PRO A 319 1.82 2.58 15.88
C PRO A 319 1.71 3.38 14.59
N ARG A 320 0.48 3.53 14.12
CA ARG A 320 0.19 4.30 12.90
C ARG A 320 0.55 5.77 13.06
N GLN A 321 0.94 6.40 11.96
CA GLN A 321 1.09 7.84 11.80
C GLN A 321 0.34 8.22 10.53
N LEU A 322 -0.29 9.39 10.49
CA LEU A 322 -0.85 9.89 9.23
C LEU A 322 0.22 9.91 8.13
N ALA A 323 -0.20 9.91 6.87
CA ALA A 323 0.68 9.95 5.71
C ALA A 323 1.26 11.35 5.47
N PHE A 324 0.43 12.37 5.70
CA PHE A 324 0.77 13.80 5.83
C PHE A 324 -0.34 14.45 6.68
N PRO A 325 -0.17 15.68 7.21
CA PRO A 325 -1.15 16.27 8.14
C PRO A 325 -2.60 16.33 7.64
N GLU A 326 -2.85 16.53 6.34
CA GLU A 326 -4.20 16.51 5.73
C GLU A 326 -4.62 15.16 5.14
N ALA A 327 -3.90 14.08 5.42
CA ALA A 327 -4.30 12.76 4.93
C ALA A 327 -5.63 12.34 5.57
N GLU A 328 -6.66 12.13 4.75
CA GLU A 328 -8.01 11.76 5.20
C GLU A 328 -8.43 10.40 4.59
N GLY A 329 -9.51 9.82 5.11
CA GLY A 329 -10.07 8.56 4.62
C GLY A 329 -9.27 7.32 5.04
N TYR A 330 -9.53 6.19 4.39
CA TYR A 330 -9.00 4.88 4.83
C TYR A 330 -7.54 4.61 4.46
N GLY A 331 -6.99 5.32 3.47
CA GLY A 331 -5.55 5.28 3.12
C GLY A 331 -4.68 6.23 3.92
N ARG A 332 -5.24 6.99 4.86
CA ARG A 332 -4.54 8.08 5.57
C ARG A 332 -3.32 7.67 6.38
N TYR A 333 -3.17 6.39 6.70
CA TYR A 333 -2.03 5.86 7.47
C TYR A 333 -0.98 5.16 6.61
N ALA A 334 -0.97 5.38 5.29
CA ALA A 334 0.13 4.94 4.44
C ALA A 334 1.46 5.42 5.01
N ARG A 335 2.43 4.52 5.22
CA ARG A 335 3.74 4.91 5.78
C ARG A 335 4.63 5.65 4.79
N GLY A 336 4.48 5.34 3.50
CA GLY A 336 5.36 5.88 2.48
C GLY A 336 6.83 5.56 2.75
N GLY A 337 7.69 6.53 2.47
CA GLY A 337 9.15 6.44 2.63
C GLY A 337 9.69 6.86 3.99
N ARG A 338 8.85 7.14 5.00
CA ARG A 338 9.27 7.68 6.30
C ARG A 338 10.35 6.84 6.98
N GLY A 339 11.38 7.49 7.51
CA GLY A 339 12.53 6.83 8.15
C GLY A 339 13.47 6.13 7.16
N GLY A 340 13.21 6.26 5.86
CA GLY A 340 13.91 5.58 4.78
C GLY A 340 15.02 6.40 4.15
N VAL A 341 15.45 5.95 2.97
CA VAL A 341 16.41 6.69 2.14
C VAL A 341 15.72 7.76 1.32
N VAL A 342 16.45 8.82 0.96
CA VAL A 342 16.00 9.77 -0.06
C VAL A 342 16.57 9.36 -1.41
N TYR A 343 15.71 9.35 -2.43
CA TYR A 343 16.07 9.00 -3.79
C TYR A 343 15.78 10.17 -4.74
N HIS A 344 16.83 10.67 -5.39
CA HIS A 344 16.74 11.78 -6.32
C HIS A 344 16.52 11.31 -7.75
N VAL A 345 15.43 11.77 -8.37
CA VAL A 345 15.24 11.70 -9.81
C VAL A 345 15.97 12.87 -10.44
N THR A 346 17.00 12.58 -11.22
CA THR A 346 17.95 13.56 -11.80
C THR A 346 17.89 13.62 -13.32
N ASN A 347 17.13 12.73 -13.97
CA ASN A 347 16.95 12.74 -15.41
C ASN A 347 15.58 12.18 -15.82
N LEU A 348 15.17 12.48 -17.06
CA LEU A 348 13.87 12.11 -17.62
C LEU A 348 13.88 10.78 -18.41
N LYS A 349 14.93 9.96 -18.28
CA LYS A 349 15.00 8.69 -18.99
C LYS A 349 14.05 7.67 -18.37
N HIS A 350 13.54 6.78 -19.21
CA HIS A 350 12.68 5.66 -18.82
C HIS A 350 13.47 4.33 -18.69
N ASP A 351 14.70 4.38 -18.18
CA ASP A 351 15.51 3.18 -17.96
C ASP A 351 15.45 2.69 -16.50
N HIS A 352 15.99 1.51 -16.24
CA HIS A 352 16.14 0.95 -14.89
C HIS A 352 17.51 1.31 -14.29
N GLU A 353 18.01 2.52 -14.59
CA GLU A 353 19.31 2.98 -14.12
C GLU A 353 19.16 4.06 -13.03
N PRO A 354 20.11 4.15 -12.09
CA PRO A 354 20.09 5.18 -11.04
C PRO A 354 19.93 6.60 -11.57
N GLY A 355 19.09 7.39 -10.88
CA GLY A 355 18.70 8.74 -11.25
C GLY A 355 17.45 8.83 -12.14
N SER A 356 16.98 7.71 -12.71
CA SER A 356 15.67 7.63 -13.38
C SER A 356 14.54 7.47 -12.36
N LEU A 357 13.31 7.83 -12.73
CA LEU A 357 12.14 7.59 -11.89
C LEU A 357 11.86 6.08 -11.73
N LEU A 358 12.02 5.30 -12.80
CA LEU A 358 11.65 3.88 -12.78
C LEU A 358 12.51 3.06 -11.82
N TYR A 359 13.82 3.35 -11.74
CA TYR A 359 14.70 2.73 -10.75
C TYR A 359 14.21 2.99 -9.32
N GLY A 360 13.82 4.23 -9.01
CA GLY A 360 13.26 4.57 -7.70
C GLY A 360 11.92 3.87 -7.40
N LEU A 361 11.08 3.68 -8.42
CA LEU A 361 9.76 3.07 -8.24
C LEU A 361 9.80 1.54 -8.16
N VAL A 362 10.64 0.87 -8.94
CA VAL A 362 10.55 -0.58 -9.22
C VAL A 362 11.75 -1.37 -8.70
N ASP A 363 12.96 -0.82 -8.82
CA ASP A 363 14.21 -1.55 -8.52
C ASP A 363 14.68 -1.33 -7.08
N LEU A 364 14.37 -0.17 -6.48
CA LEU A 364 14.61 0.07 -5.06
C LEU A 364 13.52 -0.55 -4.18
N THR A 365 13.97 -1.18 -3.09
CA THR A 365 13.12 -1.83 -2.09
C THR A 365 13.25 -1.15 -0.72
N GLY A 366 12.21 -1.26 0.10
CA GLY A 366 12.17 -0.66 1.43
C GLY A 366 11.74 0.81 1.43
N PRO A 367 11.62 1.42 2.63
CA PRO A 367 11.20 2.80 2.81
C PRO A 367 12.09 3.76 2.02
N ARG A 368 11.48 4.54 1.12
CA ARG A 368 12.16 5.56 0.33
C ARG A 368 11.28 6.73 -0.06
N THR A 369 11.82 7.94 0.05
CA THR A 369 11.17 9.17 -0.40
C THR A 369 11.80 9.62 -1.71
N ILE A 370 10.99 9.70 -2.77
CA ILE A 370 11.40 10.07 -4.11
C ILE A 370 11.17 11.57 -4.30
N VAL A 371 12.28 12.29 -4.46
CA VAL A 371 12.33 13.73 -4.73
C VAL A 371 12.84 13.99 -6.15
N PHE A 372 12.55 15.17 -6.69
CA PHE A 372 12.81 15.49 -8.10
C PHE A 372 13.73 16.71 -8.23
N ASP A 373 14.93 16.45 -8.75
CA ASP A 373 15.89 17.49 -9.11
C ASP A 373 15.67 18.00 -10.54
N VAL A 374 14.80 17.33 -11.29
CA VAL A 374 14.47 17.64 -12.68
C VAL A 374 12.96 17.81 -12.86
N SER A 375 12.54 18.68 -13.77
CA SER A 375 11.15 18.78 -14.25
C SER A 375 11.03 18.31 -15.69
N GLY A 376 9.81 18.06 -16.17
CA GLY A 376 9.59 17.74 -17.58
C GLY A 376 8.67 16.54 -17.80
N THR A 377 8.62 16.10 -19.06
CA THR A 377 7.88 14.90 -19.45
C THR A 377 8.77 13.67 -19.42
N ILE A 378 8.35 12.65 -18.67
CA ILE A 378 8.95 11.31 -18.71
C ILE A 378 8.04 10.44 -19.58
N GLU A 379 8.51 10.09 -20.77
CA GLU A 379 7.83 9.16 -21.67
C GLU A 379 8.19 7.73 -21.25
N MET A 380 7.24 7.04 -20.61
CA MET A 380 7.41 5.66 -20.15
C MET A 380 7.04 4.71 -21.27
N ASP A 381 7.94 3.78 -21.60
CA ASP A 381 7.77 2.82 -22.70
C ASP A 381 7.52 1.39 -22.17
N PHE A 382 6.53 1.25 -21.28
CA PHE A 382 6.18 -0.02 -20.61
C PHE A 382 4.66 -0.25 -20.57
N GLY A 383 4.24 -1.53 -20.54
CA GLY A 383 2.83 -1.89 -20.44
C GLY A 383 2.18 -1.48 -19.11
N SER A 384 2.76 -1.86 -17.98
CA SER A 384 2.33 -1.40 -16.66
C SER A 384 3.50 -1.40 -15.67
N VAL A 385 3.57 -0.35 -14.86
CA VAL A 385 4.55 -0.19 -13.77
C VAL A 385 3.82 -0.41 -12.45
N PHE A 386 4.42 -1.20 -11.56
CA PHE A 386 3.93 -1.42 -10.19
C PHE A 386 4.97 -0.89 -9.22
N ILE A 387 4.58 0.07 -8.40
CA ILE A 387 5.48 0.72 -7.44
C ILE A 387 5.73 -0.24 -6.27
N GLN A 388 7.01 -0.45 -5.90
CA GLN A 388 7.37 -1.26 -4.74
C GLN A 388 6.86 -0.61 -3.44
N PRO A 389 6.49 -1.41 -2.42
CA PRO A 389 5.94 -0.89 -1.16
C PRO A 389 6.82 0.14 -0.45
N TYR A 390 6.23 0.91 0.47
CA TYR A 390 6.92 1.90 1.31
C TYR A 390 7.61 3.01 0.52
N ALA A 391 6.86 3.66 -0.38
CA ALA A 391 7.37 4.74 -1.22
C ALA A 391 6.58 6.04 -1.00
N THR A 392 7.27 7.16 -0.84
CA THR A 392 6.66 8.49 -0.98
C THR A 392 7.10 9.07 -2.33
N ILE A 393 6.17 9.37 -3.22
CA ILE A 393 6.45 10.14 -4.46
C ILE A 393 6.06 11.59 -4.21
N ALA A 394 7.06 12.46 -4.04
CA ALA A 394 6.89 13.86 -3.67
C ALA A 394 7.10 14.80 -4.86
N ALA A 395 6.20 14.77 -5.85
CA ALA A 395 6.37 15.54 -7.09
C ALA A 395 6.27 17.07 -6.92
N GLN A 396 5.83 17.55 -5.74
CA GLN A 396 5.90 18.98 -5.39
C GLN A 396 7.33 19.50 -5.26
N THR A 397 8.33 18.62 -5.12
CA THR A 397 9.76 19.00 -5.06
C THR A 397 10.35 19.38 -6.42
N ALA A 398 9.73 18.94 -7.52
CA ALA A 398 10.22 19.19 -8.87
C ALA A 398 10.30 20.70 -9.19
N PRO A 399 11.33 21.16 -9.94
CA PRO A 399 11.39 22.54 -10.39
C PRO A 399 10.34 22.87 -11.46
N GLY A 400 10.31 24.13 -11.90
CA GLY A 400 9.56 24.57 -13.08
C GLY A 400 8.08 24.17 -13.06
N LYS A 401 7.65 23.46 -14.12
CA LYS A 401 6.26 23.00 -14.30
C LYS A 401 5.97 21.61 -13.68
N GLY A 402 6.96 21.04 -12.99
CA GLY A 402 6.86 19.71 -12.38
C GLY A 402 6.97 18.55 -13.38
N ILE A 403 6.54 17.37 -12.93
CA ILE A 403 6.64 16.12 -13.69
C ILE A 403 5.32 15.75 -14.35
N CYS A 404 5.41 15.33 -15.61
CA CYS A 404 4.33 14.67 -16.35
C CYS A 404 4.78 13.31 -16.87
N LEU A 405 4.01 12.27 -16.57
CA LEU A 405 4.25 10.91 -17.03
C LEU A 405 3.35 10.60 -18.22
N LYS A 406 3.96 10.04 -19.28
CA LYS A 406 3.29 9.69 -20.54
C LYS A 406 3.40 8.18 -20.85
N ALA A 407 2.42 7.65 -21.57
CA ALA A 407 2.43 6.35 -22.27
C ALA A 407 2.43 5.04 -21.46
N SER A 408 2.43 5.06 -20.12
CA SER A 408 2.29 3.85 -19.30
C SER A 408 1.19 3.93 -18.24
N ASN A 409 0.64 2.77 -17.88
CA ASN A 409 -0.20 2.59 -16.70
C ASN A 409 0.67 2.46 -15.44
N ILE A 410 0.56 3.38 -14.49
CA ILE A 410 1.31 3.34 -13.22
C ILE A 410 0.40 2.94 -12.06
N ASN A 411 0.71 1.83 -11.40
CA ASN A 411 -0.06 1.31 -10.26
C ASN A 411 0.69 1.55 -8.95
N VAL A 412 0.00 2.24 -8.04
CA VAL A 412 0.40 2.45 -6.66
C VAL A 412 0.37 1.11 -5.92
N GLY A 413 1.47 0.78 -5.24
CA GLY A 413 1.64 -0.44 -4.42
C GLY A 413 1.07 -0.29 -3.01
N ALA A 414 1.54 -1.11 -2.06
CA ALA A 414 1.16 -1.02 -0.64
C ALA A 414 2.01 0.01 0.12
N ASP A 415 1.46 0.68 1.12
CA ASP A 415 2.16 1.72 1.89
C ASP A 415 2.79 2.82 1.02
N VAL A 416 2.12 3.20 -0.07
CA VAL A 416 2.59 4.26 -0.97
C VAL A 416 1.82 5.56 -0.76
N ILE A 417 2.56 6.65 -0.66
CA ILE A 417 2.06 8.03 -0.68
C ILE A 417 2.42 8.62 -2.05
N CYS A 418 1.43 9.01 -2.85
CA CYS A 418 1.66 9.59 -4.18
C CYS A 418 1.04 10.97 -4.28
N ARG A 419 1.86 12.02 -4.38
CA ARG A 419 1.39 13.42 -4.40
C ARG A 419 1.85 14.19 -5.64
N PHE A 420 0.97 15.04 -6.17
CA PHE A 420 1.26 16.05 -7.22
C PHE A 420 1.75 15.54 -8.58
N VAL A 421 1.64 14.24 -8.86
CA VAL A 421 2.04 13.66 -10.15
C VAL A 421 0.96 13.87 -11.22
N ARG A 422 1.38 14.15 -12.46
CA ARG A 422 0.49 14.20 -13.64
C ARG A 422 0.66 12.94 -14.47
N PHE A 423 -0.31 12.03 -14.44
CA PHE A 423 -0.39 10.83 -15.26
C PHE A 423 -1.22 11.13 -16.52
N LYS A 424 -0.57 11.45 -17.64
CA LYS A 424 -1.25 11.76 -18.91
C LYS A 424 -0.87 10.69 -19.95
N ARG A 425 -1.64 9.61 -20.03
CA ARG A 425 -1.26 8.46 -20.88
C ARG A 425 -1.20 8.82 -22.37
N GLY A 426 -2.23 9.47 -22.88
CA GLY A 426 -2.47 9.65 -24.32
C GLY A 426 -2.84 8.32 -24.98
N LEU A 427 -2.90 8.26 -26.31
CA LEU A 427 -3.15 7.00 -27.04
C LEU A 427 -2.07 5.94 -26.81
N GLY A 428 -0.85 6.36 -26.46
CA GLY A 428 0.30 5.49 -26.22
C GLY A 428 1.10 5.21 -27.50
N VAL A 429 2.37 4.84 -27.34
CA VAL A 429 3.29 4.46 -28.43
C VAL A 429 3.50 2.93 -28.53
N TYR A 430 3.20 2.20 -27.46
CA TYR A 430 3.10 0.73 -27.47
C TYR A 430 1.83 0.31 -28.20
N GLY A 431 1.89 -0.75 -29.02
CA GLY A 431 0.76 -1.30 -29.79
C GLY A 431 -0.43 -1.84 -28.97
N GLU A 432 -0.57 -1.42 -27.70
CA GLU A 432 -1.75 -1.58 -26.86
C GLU A 432 -2.59 -0.29 -26.86
N ASN A 433 -3.66 -0.27 -27.67
CA ASN A 433 -4.62 0.84 -27.72
C ASN A 433 -5.53 0.92 -26.47
N THR A 434 -5.22 0.22 -25.38
CA THR A 434 -6.11 0.04 -24.23
C THR A 434 -5.32 -0.02 -22.93
N GLY A 435 -5.51 0.96 -22.05
CA GLY A 435 -4.95 0.97 -20.70
C GLY A 435 -5.26 2.24 -19.92
N ASN A 436 -4.98 2.18 -18.62
CA ASN A 436 -5.22 3.27 -17.68
C ASN A 436 -4.06 4.25 -17.61
N ALA A 437 -4.33 5.47 -17.14
CA ALA A 437 -3.25 6.42 -16.83
C ALA A 437 -2.56 6.07 -15.51
N MET A 438 -3.35 5.68 -14.50
CA MET A 438 -2.82 5.18 -13.23
C MET A 438 -3.80 4.20 -12.57
N GLY A 439 -3.37 3.59 -11.48
CA GLY A 439 -4.22 2.78 -10.63
C GLY A 439 -3.69 2.59 -9.21
N MET A 440 -4.50 1.92 -8.41
CA MET A 440 -4.21 1.45 -7.05
C MET A 440 -4.52 -0.04 -6.96
N SER A 441 -4.26 -0.77 -8.06
CA SER A 441 -4.66 -2.18 -8.19
C SER A 441 -3.87 -3.04 -7.20
N GLY A 442 -4.57 -3.68 -6.26
CA GLY A 442 -3.93 -4.48 -5.20
C GLY A 442 -3.20 -3.66 -4.12
N ALA A 443 -3.34 -2.34 -4.11
CA ALA A 443 -2.74 -1.48 -3.08
C ALA A 443 -3.33 -1.79 -1.69
N ASN A 444 -2.52 -1.65 -0.63
CA ASN A 444 -2.99 -1.71 0.75
C ASN A 444 -2.38 -0.56 1.55
N HIS A 445 -3.18 0.14 2.38
CA HIS A 445 -2.74 1.32 3.14
C HIS A 445 -2.03 2.34 2.24
N SER A 446 -2.74 2.92 1.29
CA SER A 446 -2.11 3.80 0.29
C SER A 446 -2.98 5.00 -0.05
N ILE A 447 -2.32 6.11 -0.34
CA ILE A 447 -2.98 7.38 -0.59
C ILE A 447 -2.46 8.05 -1.86
N VAL A 448 -3.39 8.48 -2.70
CA VAL A 448 -3.14 9.39 -3.82
C VAL A 448 -3.82 10.71 -3.51
N ASP A 449 -3.00 11.76 -3.47
CA ASP A 449 -3.42 13.12 -3.12
C ASP A 449 -2.92 14.12 -4.17
N HIS A 450 -3.75 15.08 -4.57
CA HIS A 450 -3.39 16.12 -5.55
C HIS A 450 -2.74 15.58 -6.84
N CYS A 451 -3.11 14.40 -7.32
CA CYS A 451 -2.62 13.91 -8.60
C CYS A 451 -3.60 14.26 -9.72
N THR A 452 -3.12 14.28 -10.97
CA THR A 452 -3.98 14.42 -12.15
C THR A 452 -3.79 13.22 -13.06
N ALA A 453 -4.85 12.47 -13.30
CA ALA A 453 -4.91 11.41 -14.28
C ALA A 453 -5.71 11.87 -15.50
N ALA A 454 -5.19 11.66 -16.71
CA ALA A 454 -5.89 12.04 -17.93
C ALA A 454 -5.58 11.11 -19.10
N TRP A 455 -6.49 11.16 -20.08
CA TRP A 455 -6.31 10.53 -21.38
C TRP A 455 -6.11 9.00 -21.31
N GLY A 456 -6.80 8.33 -20.39
CA GLY A 456 -6.91 6.86 -20.38
C GLY A 456 -7.70 6.35 -21.59
N THR A 457 -7.45 5.10 -21.99
CA THR A 457 -8.12 4.46 -23.14
C THR A 457 -8.93 3.22 -22.79
N ASP A 458 -8.82 2.74 -21.55
CA ASP A 458 -9.75 1.82 -20.89
C ASP A 458 -10.55 2.63 -19.84
N GLU A 459 -10.24 2.50 -18.55
CA GLU A 459 -10.52 3.56 -17.57
C GLU A 459 -9.34 4.52 -17.45
N THR A 460 -9.53 5.70 -16.86
CA THR A 460 -8.40 6.61 -16.58
C THR A 460 -7.72 6.24 -15.26
N VAL A 461 -8.50 5.85 -14.25
CA VAL A 461 -8.02 5.35 -12.95
C VAL A 461 -8.63 3.99 -12.63
N SER A 462 -7.85 3.06 -12.07
CA SER A 462 -8.38 1.76 -11.60
C SER A 462 -7.92 1.43 -10.18
N GLY A 463 -8.86 1.14 -9.27
CA GLY A 463 -8.60 0.78 -7.87
C GLY A 463 -8.84 -0.69 -7.53
N ARG A 464 -8.95 -1.57 -8.53
CA ARG A 464 -9.41 -2.97 -8.32
C ARG A 464 -8.55 -3.76 -7.35
N GLY A 465 -9.19 -4.47 -6.42
CA GLY A 465 -8.50 -5.28 -5.41
C GLY A 465 -7.69 -4.48 -4.38
N GLY A 466 -7.83 -3.15 -4.34
CA GLY A 466 -7.23 -2.31 -3.31
C GLY A 466 -7.90 -2.49 -1.94
N LYS A 467 -7.19 -2.08 -0.88
CA LYS A 467 -7.60 -2.21 0.53
C LYS A 467 -7.10 -1.02 1.32
N ASN A 468 -7.91 -0.46 2.22
CA ASN A 468 -7.52 0.69 3.03
C ASN A 468 -6.88 1.80 2.17
N ILE A 469 -7.58 2.25 1.12
CA ILE A 469 -7.06 3.22 0.16
C ILE A 469 -7.80 4.55 0.20
N THR A 470 -7.09 5.63 -0.10
CA THR A 470 -7.67 6.96 -0.32
C THR A 470 -7.23 7.51 -1.69
N PHE A 471 -8.18 8.04 -2.45
CA PHE A 471 -7.95 8.92 -3.59
C PHE A 471 -8.63 10.26 -3.30
N GLN A 472 -7.85 11.27 -2.90
CA GLN A 472 -8.35 12.56 -2.45
C GLN A 472 -7.79 13.73 -3.27
N TYR A 473 -8.57 14.81 -3.31
CA TYR A 473 -8.19 16.09 -3.91
C TYR A 473 -7.50 15.94 -5.27
N SER A 474 -7.92 14.99 -6.09
CA SER A 474 -7.25 14.62 -7.34
C SER A 474 -8.16 14.84 -8.56
N GLY A 475 -7.56 14.92 -9.74
CA GLY A 475 -8.25 15.17 -11.00
C GLY A 475 -8.28 13.94 -11.91
N ILE A 476 -9.42 13.66 -12.54
CA ILE A 476 -9.57 12.68 -13.61
C ILE A 476 -10.20 13.37 -14.82
N PHE A 477 -9.41 13.61 -15.87
CA PHE A 477 -9.80 14.48 -16.97
C PHE A 477 -9.76 13.76 -18.32
N GLU A 478 -10.75 14.03 -19.15
CA GLU A 478 -10.72 13.73 -20.59
C GLU A 478 -10.31 12.27 -20.88
N ALA A 479 -11.04 11.31 -20.31
CA ALA A 479 -10.90 9.93 -20.73
C ALA A 479 -11.19 9.82 -22.24
N LEU A 480 -10.31 9.16 -23.00
CA LEU A 480 -10.37 9.20 -24.45
C LEU A 480 -11.51 8.31 -24.98
N GLY A 481 -12.40 8.90 -25.79
CA GLY A 481 -13.63 8.27 -26.27
C GLY A 481 -13.42 7.10 -27.25
N ILE A 482 -13.24 7.42 -28.54
CA ILE A 482 -13.11 6.43 -29.62
C ILE A 482 -11.64 6.18 -29.98
N THR A 483 -11.03 5.23 -29.27
CA THR A 483 -9.59 4.94 -29.34
C THR A 483 -9.25 3.60 -29.99
N GLY A 484 -10.25 2.75 -30.27
CA GLY A 484 -10.04 1.39 -30.78
C GLY A 484 -9.76 0.39 -29.67
N HIS A 485 -10.58 0.43 -28.62
CA HIS A 485 -10.47 -0.42 -27.44
C HIS A 485 -10.53 -1.92 -27.80
N LYS A 486 -9.56 -2.72 -27.31
CA LYS A 486 -9.36 -4.13 -27.72
C LYS A 486 -10.55 -5.07 -27.50
N ASN A 487 -11.37 -4.80 -26.48
CA ASN A 487 -12.54 -5.63 -26.11
C ASN A 487 -13.87 -5.16 -26.72
N TYR A 488 -13.89 -4.07 -27.49
CA TYR A 488 -15.12 -3.51 -28.08
C TYR A 488 -14.99 -3.34 -29.58
N SER A 489 -16.13 -3.20 -30.26
CA SER A 489 -16.15 -2.93 -31.70
C SER A 489 -15.57 -1.57 -32.04
N ASP A 490 -14.98 -1.44 -33.23
CA ASP A 490 -14.53 -0.16 -33.77
C ASP A 490 -15.64 0.90 -33.70
N GLY A 491 -15.28 2.11 -33.25
CA GLY A 491 -16.22 3.21 -33.07
C GLY A 491 -16.98 3.20 -31.74
N THR A 492 -16.80 2.20 -30.89
CA THR A 492 -17.34 2.24 -29.52
C THR A 492 -16.63 3.30 -28.70
N ASN A 493 -17.40 4.22 -28.13
CA ASN A 493 -16.91 5.18 -27.15
C ASN A 493 -16.69 4.48 -25.80
N HIS A 494 -15.46 4.57 -25.30
CA HIS A 494 -15.01 4.02 -24.02
C HIS A 494 -14.25 5.06 -23.18
N GLY A 495 -14.62 6.34 -23.25
CA GLY A 495 -14.00 7.41 -22.45
C GLY A 495 -14.42 7.35 -20.99
N TYR A 496 -13.92 6.38 -20.22
CA TYR A 496 -14.37 6.11 -18.85
C TYR A 496 -13.42 6.65 -17.77
N ALA A 497 -13.98 7.22 -16.70
CA ALA A 497 -13.19 7.86 -15.65
C ALA A 497 -12.50 6.82 -14.77
N ALA A 498 -13.26 5.99 -14.07
CA ALA A 498 -12.69 5.07 -13.10
C ALA A 498 -13.49 3.79 -12.87
N THR A 499 -12.77 2.69 -12.62
CA THR A 499 -13.31 1.53 -11.91
C THR A 499 -12.63 1.44 -10.54
N ILE A 500 -13.43 1.53 -9.49
CA ILE A 500 -12.97 1.62 -8.11
C ILE A 500 -13.38 0.39 -7.33
N ASP A 501 -12.57 0.08 -6.33
CA ASP A 501 -12.77 -1.04 -5.43
C ASP A 501 -12.18 -0.64 -4.07
N GLY A 502 -12.26 -1.57 -3.13
CA GLY A 502 -11.79 -1.38 -1.78
C GLY A 502 -12.44 -2.42 -0.90
N GLN A 503 -11.65 -3.30 -0.26
CA GLN A 503 -12.16 -3.95 0.96
C GLN A 503 -12.59 -2.85 1.96
N ILE A 504 -11.93 -1.69 1.90
CA ILE A 504 -12.51 -0.37 2.15
C ILE A 504 -11.74 0.73 1.40
N GLY A 505 -12.42 1.74 0.83
CA GLY A 505 -11.77 2.79 0.05
C GLY A 505 -12.50 4.14 0.07
N SER A 506 -11.76 5.23 0.27
CA SER A 506 -12.25 6.61 0.24
C SER A 506 -11.93 7.30 -1.07
N TRP A 507 -12.95 7.82 -1.75
CA TRP A 507 -12.82 8.57 -3.00
C TRP A 507 -13.54 9.90 -2.85
N HIS A 508 -12.81 10.95 -2.49
CA HIS A 508 -13.43 12.21 -2.10
C HIS A 508 -12.74 13.47 -2.59
N HIS A 509 -13.50 14.55 -2.70
CA HIS A 509 -13.00 15.86 -3.10
C HIS A 509 -12.26 15.85 -4.46
N ASN A 510 -12.63 14.94 -5.35
CA ASN A 510 -12.01 14.81 -6.67
C ASN A 510 -12.78 15.57 -7.75
N LEU A 511 -12.07 16.07 -8.76
CA LEU A 511 -12.66 16.64 -9.96
C LEU A 511 -12.61 15.62 -11.11
N LEU A 512 -13.77 15.18 -11.57
CA LEU A 512 -13.92 14.30 -12.72
C LEU A 512 -14.59 15.09 -13.84
N ALA A 513 -13.88 15.35 -14.93
CA ALA A 513 -14.39 16.20 -15.99
C ALA A 513 -14.22 15.56 -17.36
N ASN A 514 -15.22 15.75 -18.21
CA ASN A 514 -15.14 15.37 -19.63
C ASN A 514 -14.88 13.86 -19.81
N CYS A 515 -15.47 13.03 -18.95
CA CYS A 515 -15.40 11.57 -19.02
C CYS A 515 -16.80 11.02 -19.32
N ALA A 516 -16.96 10.33 -20.46
CA ALA A 516 -18.24 9.85 -20.99
C ALA A 516 -19.04 8.96 -20.01
N GLY A 517 -18.38 8.27 -19.09
CA GLY A 517 -19.06 7.58 -18.02
C GLY A 517 -18.14 6.86 -17.05
N ARG A 518 -18.72 5.95 -16.25
CA ARG A 518 -18.05 5.33 -15.10
C ARG A 518 -17.34 6.41 -14.28
N ASN A 519 -18.07 7.48 -13.93
CA ASN A 519 -17.49 8.49 -13.04
C ASN A 519 -16.98 7.78 -11.78
N TRP A 520 -17.76 6.81 -11.28
CA TRP A 520 -17.27 5.72 -10.44
C TRP A 520 -17.94 4.40 -10.82
N SER A 521 -17.21 3.45 -11.42
CA SER A 521 -17.71 2.07 -11.54
C SER A 521 -17.29 1.28 -10.31
N MET A 522 -18.24 0.78 -9.53
CA MET A 522 -17.97 0.00 -8.32
C MET A 522 -17.71 -1.46 -8.67
N GLY A 523 -16.46 -1.90 -8.46
CA GLY A 523 -16.03 -3.30 -8.59
C GLY A 523 -16.43 -4.17 -7.39
N GLY A 524 -16.61 -3.54 -6.22
CA GLY A 524 -17.35 -4.09 -5.08
C GLY A 524 -16.64 -5.07 -4.17
N GLY A 525 -15.50 -5.62 -4.59
CA GLY A 525 -14.72 -6.64 -3.88
C GLY A 525 -15.52 -7.93 -3.61
N MET A 526 -15.04 -9.09 -4.03
CA MET A 526 -15.74 -10.37 -3.79
C MET A 526 -14.87 -11.30 -2.95
N ASP A 527 -15.46 -11.95 -1.96
CA ASP A 527 -14.83 -13.09 -1.29
C ASP A 527 -14.83 -14.35 -2.18
N ALA A 528 -14.22 -15.43 -1.69
CA ALA A 528 -14.16 -16.70 -2.42
C ALA A 528 -15.53 -17.38 -2.64
N ASN A 529 -16.59 -16.94 -1.95
CA ASN A 529 -17.96 -17.45 -2.06
C ASN A 529 -18.85 -16.55 -2.93
N ASN A 530 -18.28 -15.57 -3.63
CA ASN A 530 -18.98 -14.50 -4.36
C ASN A 530 -19.92 -13.67 -3.46
N ILE A 531 -19.54 -13.44 -2.21
CA ILE A 531 -20.16 -12.48 -1.31
C ILE A 531 -19.41 -11.14 -1.48
N PRO A 532 -20.12 -10.04 -1.76
CA PRO A 532 -19.53 -8.71 -1.76
C PRO A 532 -18.96 -8.38 -0.37
N ILE A 533 -17.76 -7.83 -0.33
CA ILE A 533 -17.06 -7.47 0.92
C ILE A 533 -16.54 -6.04 0.92
N GLY A 534 -16.69 -5.30 -0.17
CA GLY A 534 -16.13 -3.97 -0.30
C GLY A 534 -16.91 -2.87 0.43
N GLY A 535 -16.18 -1.87 0.89
CA GLY A 535 -16.71 -0.61 1.43
C GLY A 535 -16.25 0.58 0.57
N LEU A 536 -17.16 1.39 0.05
CA LEU A 536 -16.83 2.55 -0.78
C LEU A 536 -17.39 3.84 -0.21
N ASP A 537 -16.50 4.76 0.15
CA ASP A 537 -16.85 6.10 0.62
C ASP A 537 -16.69 7.13 -0.50
N LEU A 538 -17.81 7.59 -1.05
CA LEU A 538 -17.88 8.42 -2.25
C LEU A 538 -18.54 9.75 -1.91
N PHE A 539 -17.76 10.73 -1.50
CA PHE A 539 -18.32 12.01 -1.06
C PHE A 539 -17.59 13.24 -1.57
N ASN A 540 -18.33 14.34 -1.70
CA ASN A 540 -17.80 15.64 -2.13
C ASN A 540 -17.01 15.65 -3.45
N ASN A 541 -17.23 14.67 -4.33
CA ASN A 541 -16.66 14.70 -5.67
C ASN A 541 -17.45 15.67 -6.57
N VAL A 542 -16.74 16.34 -7.47
CA VAL A 542 -17.32 17.19 -8.52
C VAL A 542 -17.20 16.48 -9.85
N VAL A 543 -18.32 16.30 -10.53
CA VAL A 543 -18.37 15.64 -11.83
C VAL A 543 -18.95 16.58 -12.87
N TYR A 544 -18.26 16.73 -14.00
CA TYR A 544 -18.67 17.62 -15.09
C TYR A 544 -18.70 16.91 -16.44
N ASN A 545 -19.76 17.17 -17.22
CA ASN A 545 -19.86 16.83 -18.64
C ASN A 545 -19.66 15.33 -18.97
N TRP A 546 -20.32 14.44 -18.22
CA TRP A 546 -20.40 13.01 -18.57
C TRP A 546 -21.39 12.77 -19.71
N ASN A 547 -21.42 11.57 -20.31
CA ASN A 547 -22.33 11.19 -21.40
C ASN A 547 -23.57 10.42 -20.90
N SER A 548 -23.53 9.09 -21.00
CA SER A 548 -24.68 8.18 -20.86
C SER A 548 -24.60 7.25 -19.65
N ARG A 549 -23.49 7.29 -18.89
CA ARG A 549 -23.26 6.47 -17.70
C ARG A 549 -22.63 7.33 -16.61
N THR A 550 -22.94 7.04 -15.34
CA THR A 550 -22.48 7.79 -14.15
C THR A 550 -21.85 6.83 -13.14
N THR A 551 -22.17 6.95 -11.84
CA THR A 551 -21.75 5.99 -10.83
C THR A 551 -22.65 4.76 -10.88
N ASP A 552 -22.08 3.57 -11.02
CA ASP A 552 -22.83 2.32 -11.03
C ASP A 552 -22.00 1.09 -10.63
N GLY A 553 -22.66 -0.04 -10.40
CA GLY A 553 -22.05 -1.30 -9.99
C GLY A 553 -22.63 -1.80 -8.67
N ASN A 554 -21.95 -2.74 -8.05
CA ASN A 554 -22.35 -3.32 -6.77
C ASN A 554 -21.21 -3.28 -5.76
N CYS A 555 -21.54 -3.20 -4.47
CA CYS A 555 -20.62 -3.20 -3.35
C CYS A 555 -21.41 -3.51 -2.06
N HIS A 556 -20.77 -4.14 -1.08
CA HIS A 556 -21.40 -4.50 0.19
C HIS A 556 -21.92 -3.27 0.93
N ALA A 557 -21.09 -2.23 1.06
CA ALA A 557 -21.45 -0.99 1.73
C ALA A 557 -20.96 0.24 0.96
N VAL A 558 -21.87 1.18 0.65
CA VAL A 558 -21.56 2.43 -0.07
C VAL A 558 -22.11 3.64 0.66
N ASN A 559 -21.24 4.61 0.96
CA ASN A 559 -21.67 5.97 1.29
C ASN A 559 -21.53 6.82 0.01
N PHE A 560 -22.62 7.37 -0.52
CA PHE A 560 -22.61 8.29 -1.66
C PHE A 560 -23.21 9.64 -1.24
N VAL A 561 -22.35 10.55 -0.78
CA VAL A 561 -22.78 11.71 0.04
C VAL A 561 -22.28 13.04 -0.53
N ASN A 562 -23.17 14.03 -0.64
CA ASN A 562 -22.81 15.42 -0.97
C ASN A 562 -21.91 15.60 -2.21
N ASN A 563 -22.07 14.76 -3.24
CA ASN A 563 -21.38 14.95 -4.52
C ASN A 563 -22.11 15.99 -5.39
N TYR A 564 -21.37 16.71 -6.22
CA TYR A 564 -21.90 17.72 -7.14
C TYR A 564 -21.69 17.33 -8.60
N TYR A 565 -22.78 17.10 -9.32
CA TYR A 565 -22.77 16.70 -10.72
C TYR A 565 -23.34 17.81 -11.59
N LYS A 566 -22.50 18.42 -12.44
CA LYS A 566 -22.91 19.47 -13.36
C LYS A 566 -23.03 18.94 -14.78
N MET A 567 -24.25 18.96 -15.32
CA MET A 567 -24.50 18.56 -16.70
C MET A 567 -23.78 19.52 -17.66
N GLY A 568 -22.98 18.95 -18.57
CA GLY A 568 -22.32 19.69 -19.65
C GLY A 568 -23.00 19.44 -20.99
N ALA A 569 -22.37 19.88 -22.08
CA ALA A 569 -22.90 19.75 -23.44
C ALA A 569 -23.18 18.28 -23.82
N ASP A 570 -22.31 17.36 -23.42
CA ASP A 570 -22.40 15.93 -23.73
C ASP A 570 -23.47 15.19 -22.90
N THR A 571 -23.92 15.76 -21.78
CA THR A 571 -24.69 15.00 -20.79
C THR A 571 -26.07 14.56 -21.23
N LYS A 572 -26.31 13.24 -21.12
CA LYS A 572 -27.58 12.56 -21.44
C LYS A 572 -28.17 11.83 -20.23
N GLN A 573 -27.33 11.24 -19.38
CA GLN A 573 -27.77 10.53 -18.18
C GLN A 573 -28.07 11.52 -17.05
N THR A 574 -29.24 11.39 -16.41
CA THR A 574 -29.65 12.23 -15.28
C THR A 574 -29.52 11.54 -13.93
N ILE A 575 -29.59 10.21 -13.86
CA ILE A 575 -29.36 9.46 -12.61
C ILE A 575 -27.86 9.55 -12.28
N LEU A 576 -27.51 9.87 -11.03
CA LEU A 576 -26.12 10.03 -10.61
C LEU A 576 -25.52 8.71 -10.09
N PHE A 577 -26.33 7.90 -9.42
CA PHE A 577 -25.93 6.60 -8.89
C PHE A 577 -26.97 5.52 -9.18
N THR A 578 -26.55 4.43 -9.82
CA THR A 578 -27.36 3.21 -10.00
C THR A 578 -26.71 2.01 -9.32
N GLN A 579 -27.34 1.45 -8.29
CA GLN A 579 -26.90 0.21 -7.67
C GLN A 579 -27.38 -1.00 -8.50
N ASP A 580 -26.44 -1.87 -8.87
CA ASP A 580 -26.66 -3.01 -9.75
C ASP A 580 -26.68 -4.32 -8.95
N PHE A 581 -27.81 -5.03 -8.96
CA PHE A 581 -27.95 -6.34 -8.31
C PHE A 581 -27.71 -7.46 -9.32
N GLU A 582 -26.48 -7.99 -9.33
CA GLU A 582 -26.03 -9.01 -10.27
C GLU A 582 -26.41 -10.44 -9.85
N GLY A 583 -26.77 -11.28 -10.82
CA GLY A 583 -27.18 -12.67 -10.56
C GLY A 583 -26.06 -13.63 -10.13
N ALA A 584 -24.79 -13.22 -10.30
CA ALA A 584 -23.63 -14.02 -9.90
C ALA A 584 -23.31 -13.93 -8.39
N ILE A 585 -23.99 -13.03 -7.68
CA ILE A 585 -23.78 -12.76 -6.26
C ILE A 585 -24.49 -13.79 -5.40
N ASN A 586 -23.80 -14.25 -4.36
CA ASN A 586 -24.35 -15.19 -3.40
C ASN A 586 -25.56 -14.57 -2.66
N ALA A 587 -26.62 -15.36 -2.48
CA ALA A 587 -27.84 -14.91 -1.80
C ALA A 587 -27.63 -14.52 -0.31
N ALA A 588 -26.50 -14.91 0.29
CA ALA A 588 -26.09 -14.48 1.62
C ALA A 588 -25.49 -13.05 1.65
N GLY A 589 -25.10 -12.50 0.50
CA GLY A 589 -24.58 -11.15 0.38
C GLY A 589 -25.62 -10.08 0.65
N VAL A 590 -25.18 -8.99 1.28
CA VAL A 590 -26.00 -7.81 1.58
C VAL A 590 -25.33 -6.62 0.91
N ASP A 591 -26.06 -5.90 0.06
CA ASP A 591 -25.51 -4.76 -0.66
C ASP A 591 -26.32 -3.50 -0.34
N GLN A 592 -25.73 -2.58 0.42
CA GLN A 592 -26.42 -1.42 0.95
C GLN A 592 -25.72 -0.12 0.55
N ALA A 593 -26.53 0.92 0.36
CA ALA A 593 -26.04 2.25 0.11
C ALA A 593 -26.75 3.31 0.95
N TYR A 594 -25.96 4.19 1.57
CA TYR A 594 -26.41 5.46 2.10
C TYR A 594 -26.24 6.54 1.02
N VAL A 595 -27.34 7.08 0.51
CA VAL A 595 -27.32 8.05 -0.61
C VAL A 595 -28.02 9.34 -0.20
N ASN A 596 -27.25 10.40 0.06
CA ASN A 596 -27.77 11.63 0.63
C ASN A 596 -27.05 12.90 0.18
N GLY A 597 -27.82 13.99 0.03
CA GLY A 597 -27.27 15.34 -0.13
C GLY A 597 -26.59 15.64 -1.47
N ASN A 598 -26.71 14.74 -2.46
CA ASN A 598 -26.10 14.94 -3.77
C ASN A 598 -26.88 15.99 -4.60
N ILE A 599 -26.17 16.73 -5.44
CA ILE A 599 -26.76 17.76 -6.31
C ILE A 599 -26.47 17.42 -7.77
N ARG A 600 -27.51 17.46 -8.61
CA ARG A 600 -27.39 17.58 -10.06
C ARG A 600 -27.73 19.02 -10.49
N GLU A 601 -26.80 19.73 -11.09
CA GLU A 601 -27.05 20.97 -11.85
C GLU A 601 -27.41 20.58 -13.29
N ASN A 602 -28.65 20.87 -13.69
CA ASN A 602 -29.15 20.58 -15.03
C ASN A 602 -28.61 21.58 -16.07
N LYS A 603 -28.79 21.28 -17.36
CA LYS A 603 -28.34 22.15 -18.47
C LYS A 603 -28.94 23.56 -18.47
N ASP A 604 -30.07 23.76 -17.81
CA ASP A 604 -30.72 25.07 -17.62
C ASP A 604 -30.30 25.76 -16.30
N HIS A 605 -29.27 25.23 -15.63
CA HIS A 605 -28.73 25.64 -14.34
C HIS A 605 -29.69 25.46 -13.15
N SER A 606 -30.82 24.77 -13.33
CA SER A 606 -31.65 24.35 -12.20
C SER A 606 -30.94 23.25 -11.41
N LEU A 607 -30.99 23.35 -10.08
CA LEU A 607 -30.48 22.31 -9.19
C LEU A 607 -31.61 21.33 -8.83
N THR A 608 -31.28 20.05 -8.70
CA THR A 608 -32.19 19.10 -8.06
C THR A 608 -32.52 19.55 -6.64
N VAL A 609 -33.81 19.51 -6.30
CA VAL A 609 -34.28 19.96 -4.99
C VAL A 609 -34.26 18.78 -4.02
N GLN A 610 -33.51 18.92 -2.93
CA GLN A 610 -33.56 17.97 -1.84
C GLN A 610 -34.81 18.20 -0.98
N THR A 611 -35.89 17.48 -1.28
CA THR A 611 -37.15 17.51 -0.51
C THR A 611 -37.35 16.28 0.39
N TYR A 612 -36.39 15.36 0.42
CA TYR A 612 -36.51 14.05 1.07
C TYR A 612 -35.39 13.83 2.07
N ALA A 613 -35.57 12.91 3.00
CA ALA A 613 -34.53 12.52 3.95
C ALA A 613 -33.37 11.77 3.27
N LEU A 614 -33.60 11.17 2.10
CA LEU A 614 -32.62 10.47 1.25
C LEU A 614 -32.80 10.88 -0.21
N ASP A 615 -31.74 10.76 -1.01
CA ASP A 615 -31.84 11.01 -2.45
C ASP A 615 -32.84 10.05 -3.11
N LYS A 616 -33.77 10.63 -3.89
CA LYS A 616 -34.95 9.92 -4.37
C LYS A 616 -34.62 8.92 -5.48
N LYS A 617 -35.18 7.69 -5.36
CA LYS A 617 -35.20 6.70 -6.44
C LYS A 617 -35.90 7.25 -7.70
N ASN A 618 -35.32 6.97 -8.87
CA ASN A 618 -35.74 7.47 -10.19
C ASN A 618 -35.51 8.98 -10.42
N ASP A 619 -34.65 9.63 -9.63
CA ASP A 619 -34.18 11.00 -9.92
C ASP A 619 -32.66 11.11 -9.76
N ILE A 620 -32.14 11.01 -8.53
CA ILE A 620 -30.69 11.02 -8.26
C ILE A 620 -30.16 9.59 -8.15
N PHE A 621 -30.91 8.74 -7.46
CA PHE A 621 -30.56 7.36 -7.18
C PHE A 621 -31.42 6.39 -8.01
N ASN A 622 -30.89 5.22 -8.34
CA ASN A 622 -31.65 4.11 -8.88
C ASN A 622 -31.10 2.76 -8.40
N ALA A 623 -31.92 1.73 -8.52
CA ALA A 623 -31.58 0.34 -8.24
C ALA A 623 -32.14 -0.54 -9.36
N ARG A 624 -31.32 -1.40 -9.95
CA ARG A 624 -31.75 -2.31 -11.03
C ARG A 624 -31.18 -3.72 -10.85
N ALA A 625 -31.93 -4.69 -11.36
CA ALA A 625 -31.40 -6.03 -11.59
C ALA A 625 -30.53 -6.04 -12.84
N SER A 626 -29.39 -6.73 -12.78
CA SER A 626 -28.46 -6.90 -13.90
C SER A 626 -28.00 -8.37 -14.00
N ASN A 627 -27.55 -8.79 -15.18
CA ASN A 627 -26.95 -10.11 -15.42
C ASN A 627 -27.76 -11.30 -14.83
N GLY A 628 -29.09 -11.24 -14.92
CA GLY A 628 -29.99 -12.29 -14.40
C GLY A 628 -30.27 -12.24 -12.88
N GLY A 629 -29.84 -11.18 -12.19
CA GLY A 629 -30.10 -10.95 -10.77
C GLY A 629 -31.51 -10.40 -10.49
N SER A 630 -31.72 -10.00 -9.24
CA SER A 630 -32.99 -9.46 -8.75
C SER A 630 -32.77 -8.43 -7.65
N ILE A 631 -33.60 -7.40 -7.60
CA ILE A 631 -33.57 -6.43 -6.49
C ILE A 631 -33.96 -7.16 -5.19
N PRO A 632 -33.19 -7.01 -4.09
CA PRO A 632 -33.44 -7.72 -2.85
C PRO A 632 -34.76 -7.30 -2.20
N THR A 633 -35.45 -8.28 -1.61
CA THR A 633 -36.66 -8.07 -0.80
C THR A 633 -36.48 -8.46 0.66
N THR A 634 -35.30 -8.96 1.02
CA THR A 634 -34.95 -9.49 2.36
C THR A 634 -34.26 -8.46 3.24
N TYR A 635 -33.74 -7.38 2.67
CA TYR A 635 -33.10 -6.26 3.36
C TYR A 635 -33.34 -4.95 2.60
N GLU A 636 -33.10 -3.83 3.26
CA GLU A 636 -33.16 -2.50 2.66
C GLU A 636 -31.83 -2.18 1.97
N TYR A 637 -31.86 -2.01 0.65
CA TYR A 637 -30.67 -1.66 -0.12
C TYR A 637 -30.31 -0.17 -0.06
N GLN A 638 -31.27 0.70 0.27
CA GLN A 638 -31.02 2.12 0.54
C GLN A 638 -31.30 2.39 2.01
N VAL A 639 -30.26 2.72 2.78
CA VAL A 639 -30.33 2.90 4.24
C VAL A 639 -30.42 4.37 4.63
N SER A 640 -30.85 4.65 5.87
CA SER A 640 -31.09 6.02 6.37
C SER A 640 -29.91 6.69 7.06
N GLU A 641 -28.83 5.95 7.34
CA GLU A 641 -27.63 6.43 8.04
C GLU A 641 -26.37 5.93 7.32
N PRO A 642 -25.22 6.62 7.45
CA PRO A 642 -23.94 6.14 6.93
C PRO A 642 -23.62 4.72 7.42
N LEU A 643 -23.06 3.89 6.55
CA LEU A 643 -22.75 2.49 6.85
C LEU A 643 -21.45 2.32 7.65
N PHE A 644 -20.56 3.30 7.55
CA PHE A 644 -19.29 3.40 8.26
C PHE A 644 -18.83 4.86 8.30
N GLU A 645 -17.86 5.18 9.16
CA GLU A 645 -17.29 6.52 9.32
C GLU A 645 -16.38 6.89 8.14
N SER A 646 -16.39 8.15 7.72
CA SER A 646 -15.59 8.60 6.57
C SER A 646 -14.13 8.93 6.90
N TYR A 647 -13.83 9.23 8.17
CA TYR A 647 -12.52 9.71 8.63
C TYR A 647 -11.97 10.89 7.80
N ALA A 648 -12.88 11.79 7.42
CA ALA A 648 -12.62 12.91 6.54
C ALA A 648 -13.66 14.01 6.77
N THR A 649 -13.28 15.24 6.44
CA THR A 649 -14.16 16.40 6.51
C THR A 649 -15.23 16.34 5.42
N ILE A 650 -16.51 16.30 5.79
CA ILE A 650 -17.63 16.30 4.83
C ILE A 650 -18.19 17.72 4.66
N HIS A 651 -18.13 18.25 3.45
CA HIS A 651 -18.71 19.52 3.05
C HIS A 651 -20.13 19.34 2.47
N THR A 652 -20.89 20.43 2.33
CA THR A 652 -22.09 20.39 1.48
C THR A 652 -21.69 20.24 0.02
N ALA A 653 -22.56 19.68 -0.83
CA ALA A 653 -22.25 19.54 -2.26
C ALA A 653 -21.93 20.89 -2.95
N LYS A 654 -22.55 21.99 -2.51
CA LYS A 654 -22.27 23.33 -3.06
C LYS A 654 -20.90 23.85 -2.65
N ASP A 655 -20.50 23.62 -1.41
CA ASP A 655 -19.18 24.03 -0.93
C ASP A 655 -18.09 23.15 -1.55
N ALA A 656 -18.34 21.84 -1.68
CA ALA A 656 -17.49 20.91 -2.41
C ALA A 656 -17.25 21.38 -3.85
N PHE A 657 -18.29 21.86 -4.55
CA PHE A 657 -18.11 22.45 -5.89
C PHE A 657 -17.06 23.58 -5.92
N LYS A 658 -17.07 24.45 -4.92
CA LYS A 658 -16.14 25.58 -4.82
C LYS A 658 -14.73 25.11 -4.41
N ILE A 659 -14.65 24.23 -3.42
CA ILE A 659 -13.38 23.72 -2.87
C ILE A 659 -12.64 22.87 -3.91
N VAL A 660 -13.30 21.89 -4.52
CA VAL A 660 -12.67 20.97 -5.48
C VAL A 660 -12.15 21.69 -6.71
N ASN A 661 -12.91 22.64 -7.28
CA ASN A 661 -12.42 23.47 -8.40
C ASN A 661 -11.26 24.41 -8.00
N SER A 662 -11.07 24.66 -6.71
CA SER A 662 -9.98 25.48 -6.18
C SER A 662 -8.74 24.64 -5.86
N TYR A 663 -8.92 23.43 -5.35
CA TYR A 663 -7.84 22.70 -4.66
C TYR A 663 -7.47 21.36 -5.32
N ALA A 664 -8.41 20.65 -5.96
CA ALA A 664 -8.10 19.32 -6.49
C ALA A 664 -7.09 19.34 -7.66
N GLY A 665 -6.40 18.21 -7.86
CA GLY A 665 -5.46 17.89 -8.93
C GLY A 665 -4.01 18.31 -8.66
N ALA A 666 -3.11 18.09 -9.63
CA ALA A 666 -1.70 18.46 -9.52
C ALA A 666 -1.52 19.98 -9.61
N ILE A 667 -1.64 20.64 -8.47
CA ILE A 667 -1.55 22.10 -8.33
C ILE A 667 -0.15 22.60 -7.96
N MET A 668 0.72 21.73 -7.44
CA MET A 668 2.12 22.02 -7.16
C MET A 668 3.04 21.33 -8.18
N PRO A 669 4.20 21.93 -8.52
CA PRO A 669 4.60 23.30 -8.20
C PRO A 669 3.72 24.38 -8.86
N VAL A 670 2.96 24.02 -9.90
CA VAL A 670 1.99 24.91 -10.55
C VAL A 670 0.83 24.13 -11.16
N ARG A 671 -0.37 24.72 -11.19
CA ARG A 671 -1.49 24.20 -11.99
C ARG A 671 -1.23 24.44 -13.49
N ASP A 672 -1.22 23.37 -14.28
CA ASP A 672 -0.96 23.42 -15.72
C ASP A 672 -2.16 23.99 -16.53
N ASP A 673 -1.94 24.27 -17.82
CA ASP A 673 -2.90 25.01 -18.64
C ASP A 673 -4.11 24.14 -18.99
N HIS A 674 -3.91 22.84 -19.20
CA HIS A 674 -4.98 21.86 -19.36
C HIS A 674 -5.88 21.87 -18.12
N HIS A 675 -5.33 21.74 -16.93
CA HIS A 675 -6.13 21.72 -15.71
C HIS A 675 -6.85 23.07 -15.47
N LYS A 676 -6.18 24.22 -15.69
CA LYS A 676 -6.83 25.54 -15.66
C LYS A 676 -8.03 25.64 -16.61
N ARG A 677 -7.90 25.10 -17.82
CA ARG A 677 -9.02 25.02 -18.79
C ARG A 677 -10.16 24.17 -18.24
N ILE A 678 -9.87 22.98 -17.72
CA ILE A 678 -10.90 22.07 -17.18
C ILE A 678 -11.68 22.70 -16.03
N VAL A 679 -11.00 23.38 -15.10
CA VAL A 679 -11.65 24.12 -14.00
C VAL A 679 -12.56 25.22 -14.55
N LYS A 680 -12.06 26.01 -15.50
CA LYS A 680 -12.84 27.08 -16.14
C LYS A 680 -14.06 26.53 -16.89
N GLU A 681 -13.91 25.43 -17.60
CA GLU A 681 -15.00 24.74 -18.31
C GLU A 681 -16.05 24.23 -17.33
N THR A 682 -15.61 23.56 -16.25
CA THR A 682 -16.46 23.06 -15.17
C THR A 682 -17.28 24.17 -14.53
N ILE A 683 -16.63 25.25 -14.10
CA ILE A 683 -17.32 26.38 -13.45
C ILE A 683 -18.38 26.99 -14.38
N ASN A 684 -18.00 27.26 -15.64
CA ASN A 684 -18.84 27.99 -16.58
C ASN A 684 -19.86 27.11 -17.32
N GLY A 685 -19.76 25.77 -17.24
CA GLY A 685 -20.57 24.87 -18.05
C GLY A 685 -20.27 24.98 -19.54
N THR A 686 -18.99 25.17 -19.89
CA THR A 686 -18.51 25.36 -21.27
C THR A 686 -17.60 24.23 -21.73
N TYR A 687 -17.24 24.19 -23.01
CA TYR A 687 -16.28 23.24 -23.58
C TYR A 687 -15.41 23.96 -24.61
N THR A 688 -14.14 23.56 -24.72
CA THR A 688 -13.21 24.08 -25.74
C THR A 688 -13.10 23.14 -26.92
N TYR A 689 -12.96 21.83 -26.67
CA TYR A 689 -12.65 20.84 -27.70
C TYR A 689 -13.84 19.93 -28.03
N VAL A 690 -13.74 19.26 -29.18
CA VAL A 690 -14.75 18.33 -29.71
C VAL A 690 -14.01 17.12 -30.26
N GLY A 691 -14.45 15.92 -29.90
CA GLY A 691 -13.79 14.68 -30.31
C GLY A 691 -13.76 14.55 -31.83
N SER A 692 -12.58 14.29 -32.39
CA SER A 692 -12.37 14.26 -33.84
C SER A 692 -13.07 13.10 -34.54
N LYS A 693 -13.40 12.02 -33.81
CA LYS A 693 -14.12 10.85 -34.35
C LYS A 693 -15.56 10.79 -33.87
N SER A 694 -15.80 11.06 -32.59
CA SER A 694 -17.11 11.00 -31.96
C SER A 694 -17.98 12.21 -32.27
N GLY A 695 -17.39 13.37 -32.53
CA GLY A 695 -18.09 14.65 -32.68
C GLY A 695 -18.73 15.16 -31.38
N ILE A 696 -18.36 14.59 -30.23
CA ILE A 696 -18.93 14.91 -28.93
C ILE A 696 -18.26 16.17 -28.37
N LYS A 697 -19.08 17.07 -27.79
CA LYS A 697 -18.63 18.37 -27.28
C LYS A 697 -18.08 18.25 -25.87
N GLY A 698 -16.81 18.62 -25.69
CA GLY A 698 -16.09 18.51 -24.43
C GLY A 698 -15.61 17.10 -24.12
N GLU A 699 -15.73 16.13 -25.04
CA GLU A 699 -15.02 14.85 -24.97
C GLU A 699 -14.01 14.82 -26.12
N ILE A 700 -12.86 14.16 -25.94
CA ILE A 700 -11.82 14.01 -26.97
C ILE A 700 -11.57 12.55 -27.29
N ASP A 701 -11.16 12.25 -28.52
CA ASP A 701 -10.87 10.88 -28.97
C ASP A 701 -9.36 10.60 -29.07
N ASN A 702 -8.55 11.65 -28.95
CA ASN A 702 -7.10 11.66 -29.02
C ASN A 702 -6.60 12.92 -28.30
N GLU A 703 -5.46 12.85 -27.60
CA GLU A 703 -4.81 14.02 -27.00
C GLU A 703 -4.58 15.18 -28.00
N GLU A 704 -4.37 14.87 -29.29
CA GLU A 704 -4.20 15.86 -30.36
C GLU A 704 -5.45 16.73 -30.59
N ASP A 705 -6.65 16.24 -30.25
CA ASP A 705 -7.89 17.03 -30.29
C ASP A 705 -7.81 18.23 -29.33
N ALA A 706 -7.00 18.11 -28.27
CA ALA A 706 -6.76 19.13 -27.27
C ALA A 706 -5.43 19.90 -27.49
N GLY A 707 -4.78 19.71 -28.64
CA GLY A 707 -3.48 20.32 -28.96
C GLY A 707 -2.27 19.52 -28.48
N GLY A 708 -2.46 18.27 -28.07
CA GLY A 708 -1.40 17.36 -27.64
C GLY A 708 -0.92 17.64 -26.21
N PHE A 709 0.25 17.10 -25.88
CA PHE A 709 0.90 17.35 -24.60
C PHE A 709 1.37 18.81 -24.51
N GLU A 710 1.09 19.46 -23.38
CA GLU A 710 1.68 20.76 -23.08
C GLU A 710 3.21 20.69 -23.05
N ASN A 711 3.85 21.83 -23.30
CA ASN A 711 5.29 21.92 -23.07
C ASN A 711 5.58 21.87 -21.55
N TYR A 712 6.34 20.85 -21.12
CA TYR A 712 6.94 20.73 -19.80
C TYR A 712 8.46 20.87 -19.95
N PRO A 713 9.02 22.07 -19.73
CA PRO A 713 10.46 22.30 -19.85
C PRO A 713 11.27 21.39 -18.93
N GLU A 714 12.39 20.90 -19.45
CA GLU A 714 13.41 20.23 -18.64
C GLU A 714 14.25 21.29 -17.92
N GLU A 715 14.04 21.40 -16.61
CA GLU A 715 14.81 22.28 -15.72
C GLU A 715 15.47 21.42 -14.65
N HIS A 716 16.68 21.80 -14.25
CA HIS A 716 17.49 21.08 -13.26
C HIS A 716 17.76 21.97 -12.06
N ARG A 717 17.75 21.38 -10.86
CA ARG A 717 18.27 22.02 -9.65
C ARG A 717 19.78 22.24 -9.78
N ALA A 718 20.27 23.27 -9.09
CA ALA A 718 21.71 23.49 -8.99
C ALA A 718 22.36 22.38 -8.15
N ALA A 719 23.63 22.05 -8.43
CA ALA A 719 24.34 20.99 -7.72
C ALA A 719 24.55 21.27 -6.22
N ASP A 720 24.45 22.54 -5.83
CA ASP A 720 24.54 23.05 -4.45
C ASP A 720 23.16 23.42 -3.88
N PHE A 721 22.07 22.92 -4.48
CA PHE A 721 20.72 23.14 -3.97
C PHE A 721 20.48 22.40 -2.62
N ASP A 722 21.05 21.21 -2.51
CA ASP A 722 21.00 20.28 -1.38
C ASP A 722 22.40 19.63 -1.31
N THR A 723 23.22 20.03 -0.34
CA THR A 723 24.65 19.69 -0.34
C THR A 723 24.92 18.26 0.14
N ASP A 724 24.13 17.77 1.08
CA ASP A 724 24.28 16.45 1.69
C ASP A 724 23.36 15.38 1.06
N GLN A 725 22.47 15.79 0.14
CA GLN A 725 21.59 14.95 -0.66
C GLN A 725 20.56 14.21 0.20
N ASP A 726 20.05 14.89 1.21
CA ASP A 726 19.06 14.37 2.14
C ASP A 726 17.61 14.75 1.77
N GLY A 727 17.42 15.47 0.66
CA GLY A 727 16.13 15.88 0.12
C GLY A 727 15.62 17.20 0.67
N ILE A 728 16.30 17.80 1.64
CA ILE A 728 16.00 19.12 2.20
C ILE A 728 16.99 20.12 1.57
N PRO A 729 16.51 21.21 0.96
CA PRO A 729 17.42 22.15 0.34
C PRO A 729 18.13 23.01 1.38
N ASN A 730 19.38 23.37 1.07
CA ASN A 730 20.24 24.20 1.93
C ASN A 730 19.53 25.44 2.47
N TRP A 731 18.70 26.10 1.66
CA TRP A 731 18.00 27.32 2.08
C TRP A 731 16.96 27.05 3.16
N PHE A 732 16.29 25.90 3.14
CA PHE A 732 15.30 25.53 4.13
C PHE A 732 15.98 25.18 5.44
N GLU A 733 17.04 24.37 5.37
CA GLU A 733 17.90 24.01 6.50
C GLU A 733 18.50 25.23 7.22
N ASN A 734 19.05 26.18 6.45
CA ASN A 734 19.55 27.44 7.01
C ASN A 734 18.46 28.25 7.74
N ILE A 735 17.20 28.15 7.33
CA ILE A 735 16.08 28.84 7.98
C ILE A 735 15.66 28.14 9.26
N ILE A 736 15.60 26.80 9.26
CA ILE A 736 15.23 26.00 10.44
C ILE A 736 16.39 25.77 11.41
N GLY A 737 17.62 26.16 11.01
CA GLY A 737 18.81 26.12 11.85
C GLY A 737 19.53 24.77 11.88
N THR A 738 19.35 23.95 10.86
CA THR A 738 20.08 22.68 10.67
C THR A 738 21.35 22.90 9.85
N ASP A 739 22.26 21.91 9.83
CA ASP A 739 23.55 22.01 9.13
C ASP A 739 23.40 21.44 7.71
N PRO A 740 23.50 22.26 6.64
CA PRO A 740 23.28 21.79 5.28
C PRO A 740 24.30 20.79 4.73
N ALA A 741 25.34 20.48 5.50
CA ALA A 741 26.33 19.47 5.15
C ALA A 741 26.12 18.14 5.90
N SER A 742 25.02 17.99 6.65
CA SER A 742 24.77 16.85 7.53
C SER A 742 23.34 16.34 7.40
N ALA A 743 23.21 15.22 6.68
CA ALA A 743 21.92 14.56 6.44
C ALA A 743 21.16 14.34 7.75
N ASN A 744 20.02 14.99 7.85
CA ASN A 744 19.14 15.06 9.01
C ASN A 744 17.67 14.83 8.63
N ASN A 745 17.42 14.51 7.35
CA ASN A 745 16.13 14.19 6.76
C ASN A 745 15.21 13.29 7.59
N ASN A 746 15.75 12.35 8.37
CA ASN A 746 14.98 11.41 9.21
C ASN A 746 14.90 11.83 10.68
N ALA A 747 15.41 13.00 11.06
CA ALA A 747 15.28 13.51 12.40
C ALA A 747 13.85 14.01 12.66
N ASP A 748 13.38 13.82 13.88
CA ASP A 748 12.13 14.35 14.42
C ASP A 748 12.46 14.99 15.79
N PRO A 749 12.96 16.24 15.79
CA PRO A 749 13.49 16.87 17.00
C PRO A 749 12.40 17.37 17.97
N ASP A 750 11.18 17.60 17.50
CA ASP A 750 10.04 18.03 18.31
C ASP A 750 9.11 16.87 18.73
N GLY A 751 9.29 15.68 18.14
CA GLY A 751 8.67 14.43 18.54
C GLY A 751 7.20 14.33 18.12
N ASP A 752 6.82 15.02 17.05
CA ASP A 752 5.43 15.07 16.58
C ASP A 752 5.09 13.93 15.59
N GLY A 753 6.08 13.10 15.27
CA GLY A 753 5.96 11.95 14.38
C GLY A 753 6.25 12.25 12.91
N TRP A 754 6.62 13.49 12.57
CA TRP A 754 7.06 13.90 11.25
C TRP A 754 8.56 14.13 11.21
N THR A 755 9.17 13.68 10.12
CA THR A 755 10.58 13.94 9.89
C THR A 755 10.81 15.35 9.36
N GLN A 756 12.01 15.91 9.53
CA GLN A 756 12.37 17.19 8.93
C GLN A 756 12.17 17.22 7.41
N LEU A 757 12.36 16.09 6.73
CA LEU A 757 12.04 15.99 5.31
C LEU A 757 10.55 16.13 5.07
N GLU A 758 9.71 15.50 5.88
CA GLU A 758 8.25 15.61 5.77
C GLU A 758 7.76 17.03 6.06
N ASP A 759 8.38 17.76 6.99
CA ASP A 759 8.11 19.19 7.19
C ASP A 759 8.40 20.01 5.94
N TYR A 760 9.53 19.73 5.26
CA TYR A 760 9.85 20.37 3.99
C TYR A 760 8.86 19.97 2.88
N LEU A 761 8.50 18.70 2.78
CA LEU A 761 7.53 18.22 1.79
C LEU A 761 6.15 18.81 2.00
N GLU A 762 5.77 19.02 3.26
CA GLU A 762 4.53 19.67 3.67
C GLU A 762 4.59 21.17 3.39
N PHE A 763 5.73 21.82 3.62
CA PHE A 763 5.94 23.22 3.20
C PHE A 763 5.67 23.37 1.68
N MET A 764 6.21 22.45 0.88
CA MET A 764 6.10 22.46 -0.59
C MET A 764 4.72 22.01 -1.10
N ALA A 765 3.86 21.43 -0.26
CA ALA A 765 2.53 20.97 -0.65
C ALA A 765 1.49 22.10 -0.75
N HIS A 766 1.79 23.29 -0.21
CA HIS A 766 0.91 24.46 -0.21
C HIS A 766 1.52 25.64 -0.96
N PRO A 767 0.71 26.57 -1.50
CA PRO A 767 1.24 27.80 -2.07
C PRO A 767 2.17 28.53 -1.08
N TYR A 768 3.32 29.00 -1.55
CA TYR A 768 4.34 29.56 -0.67
C TYR A 768 5.08 30.78 -1.23
N SER A 769 5.74 31.50 -0.33
CA SER A 769 6.77 32.50 -0.65
C SER A 769 8.05 32.21 0.13
N VAL A 770 9.20 32.35 -0.53
CA VAL A 770 10.52 32.35 0.13
C VAL A 770 11.08 33.76 0.03
N LEU A 771 11.38 34.38 1.17
CA LEU A 771 11.71 35.80 1.29
C LEU A 771 13.00 35.99 2.08
N ASN A 772 13.74 37.04 1.78
CA ASN A 772 14.72 37.58 2.71
C ASN A 772 14.06 38.48 3.75
N ALA A 773 14.74 38.71 4.86
CA ALA A 773 14.25 39.60 5.90
C ALA A 773 14.03 41.03 5.38
N GLY A 774 12.82 41.54 5.60
CA GLY A 774 12.34 42.81 5.08
C GLY A 774 11.87 42.81 3.62
N GLU A 775 12.06 41.71 2.88
CA GLU A 775 11.57 41.55 1.51
C GLU A 775 10.04 41.42 1.48
N GLU A 776 9.43 41.88 0.40
CA GLU A 776 7.99 41.80 0.17
C GLU A 776 7.69 41.01 -1.10
N ALA A 777 6.76 40.06 -1.02
CA ALA A 777 6.16 39.40 -2.17
C ALA A 777 4.67 39.75 -2.28
N THR A 778 4.19 39.80 -3.52
CA THR A 778 2.78 40.01 -3.84
C THR A 778 2.26 38.89 -4.71
N VAL A 779 1.14 38.28 -4.31
CA VAL A 779 0.54 37.13 -5.00
C VAL A 779 -0.97 37.34 -5.17
N ASP A 780 -1.51 36.94 -6.32
CA ASP A 780 -2.96 36.94 -6.56
C ASP A 780 -3.59 35.67 -5.96
N VAL A 781 -4.29 35.81 -4.84
CA VAL A 781 -4.89 34.66 -4.13
C VAL A 781 -6.12 34.13 -4.85
N SER A 782 -6.66 34.82 -5.85
CA SER A 782 -7.82 34.33 -6.60
C SER A 782 -7.53 33.02 -7.33
N GLU A 783 -6.26 32.76 -7.67
CA GLU A 783 -5.82 31.51 -8.30
C GLU A 783 -5.98 30.29 -7.36
N PHE A 784 -5.82 30.49 -6.05
CA PHE A 784 -5.96 29.44 -5.03
C PHE A 784 -7.41 29.16 -4.66
N PHE A 785 -8.34 30.04 -5.06
CA PHE A 785 -9.77 29.98 -4.74
C PHE A 785 -10.64 30.01 -6.00
N ALA A 786 -10.17 29.39 -7.09
CA ALA A 786 -10.78 29.48 -8.42
C ALA A 786 -12.28 29.13 -8.47
N GLY A 787 -12.77 28.25 -7.58
CA GLY A 787 -14.20 27.89 -7.50
C GLY A 787 -15.10 28.96 -6.87
N PHE A 788 -14.53 29.94 -6.16
CA PHE A 788 -15.27 31.01 -5.47
C PHE A 788 -15.52 32.20 -6.41
N THR A 789 -16.52 32.08 -7.29
CA THR A 789 -16.79 33.08 -8.34
C THR A 789 -17.83 34.14 -7.99
N LYS A 790 -18.50 34.00 -6.83
CA LYS A 790 -19.65 34.84 -6.45
C LYS A 790 -19.23 36.01 -5.57
N SER A 791 -18.58 37.01 -6.16
CA SER A 791 -18.08 38.19 -5.45
C SER A 791 -17.20 37.81 -4.23
N PRO A 792 -16.11 37.08 -4.45
CA PRO A 792 -15.25 36.61 -3.37
C PRO A 792 -14.58 37.78 -2.65
N SER A 793 -14.42 37.62 -1.34
CA SER A 793 -13.62 38.48 -0.47
C SER A 793 -12.61 37.61 0.26
N TYR A 794 -11.44 38.17 0.54
CA TYR A 794 -10.30 37.43 1.06
C TYR A 794 -9.79 38.06 2.35
N SER A 795 -9.35 37.23 3.27
CA SER A 795 -8.63 37.65 4.47
C SER A 795 -7.43 36.74 4.74
N VAL A 796 -6.49 37.24 5.53
CA VAL A 796 -5.31 36.50 5.96
C VAL A 796 -5.17 36.61 7.47
N SER A 797 -4.82 35.50 8.11
CA SER A 797 -4.41 35.44 9.51
C SER A 797 -2.95 35.03 9.59
N VAL A 798 -2.17 35.77 10.37
CA VAL A 798 -0.76 35.47 10.68
C VAL A 798 -0.71 34.89 12.10
N PRO A 799 -0.03 33.74 12.34
CA PRO A 799 0.12 33.21 13.68
C PRO A 799 0.80 34.20 14.64
N THR A 800 0.38 34.17 15.90
CA THR A 800 0.89 35.09 16.92
C THR A 800 2.37 34.83 17.19
N GLY A 801 3.17 35.89 17.27
CA GLY A 801 4.61 35.79 17.57
C GLY A 801 5.52 35.77 16.33
N SER A 802 4.96 35.69 15.12
CA SER A 802 5.73 35.80 13.87
C SER A 802 6.26 37.21 13.63
N GLY A 803 7.42 37.31 12.98
CA GLY A 803 7.93 38.56 12.43
C GLY A 803 7.34 38.91 11.06
N VAL A 804 6.68 37.94 10.40
CA VAL A 804 6.01 38.13 9.12
C VAL A 804 4.79 39.04 9.27
N THR A 805 4.59 39.94 8.31
CA THR A 805 3.32 40.67 8.19
C THR A 805 2.66 40.36 6.86
N ALA A 806 1.35 40.15 6.86
CA ALA A 806 0.59 39.88 5.66
C ALA A 806 -0.70 40.71 5.64
N ASN A 807 -1.04 41.27 4.48
CA ASN A 807 -2.28 42.00 4.26
C ASN A 807 -2.87 41.65 2.91
N VAL A 808 -4.21 41.63 2.81
CA VAL A 808 -4.91 41.39 1.55
C VAL A 808 -5.69 42.63 1.15
N SER A 809 -5.54 43.04 -0.12
CA SER A 809 -6.31 44.14 -0.74
C SER A 809 -6.88 43.67 -2.08
N GLY A 810 -8.20 43.56 -2.17
CA GLY A 810 -8.82 42.84 -3.29
C GLY A 810 -8.39 41.37 -3.25
N SER A 811 -7.87 40.83 -4.35
CA SER A 811 -7.25 39.50 -4.40
C SER A 811 -5.72 39.53 -4.24
N SER A 812 -5.12 40.69 -4.01
CA SER A 812 -3.68 40.82 -3.86
C SER A 812 -3.27 40.61 -2.40
N LEU A 813 -2.56 39.52 -2.13
CA LEU A 813 -1.89 39.27 -0.85
C LEU A 813 -0.47 39.86 -0.93
N THR A 814 -0.15 40.76 -0.01
CA THR A 814 1.22 41.24 0.22
C THR A 814 1.76 40.62 1.49
N VAL A 815 2.85 39.86 1.37
CA VAL A 815 3.57 39.24 2.50
C VAL A 815 4.93 39.91 2.62
N LYS A 816 5.32 40.29 3.85
CA LYS A 816 6.62 40.85 4.17
C LYS A 816 7.36 39.97 5.17
N GLY A 817 8.60 39.62 4.84
CA GLY A 817 9.47 38.87 5.74
C GLY A 817 9.85 39.68 6.99
N GLY A 818 9.79 39.02 8.14
CA GLY A 818 10.28 39.56 9.42
C GLY A 818 11.81 39.69 9.47
N SER A 819 12.37 40.06 10.62
CA SER A 819 13.84 40.13 10.78
C SER A 819 14.48 38.79 11.13
N ASN A 820 13.69 37.82 11.62
CA ASN A 820 14.16 36.51 12.05
C ASN A 820 14.07 35.49 10.91
N SER A 821 14.88 34.44 10.99
CA SER A 821 14.63 33.24 10.20
C SER A 821 13.42 32.51 10.77
N GLU A 822 12.44 32.20 9.93
CA GLU A 822 11.24 31.47 10.33
C GLU A 822 10.57 30.79 9.12
N VAL A 823 10.00 29.61 9.36
CA VAL A 823 9.01 28.97 8.47
C VAL A 823 7.66 29.07 9.15
N ILE A 824 6.65 29.58 8.44
CA ILE A 824 5.33 29.80 9.02
C ILE A 824 4.21 29.53 8.01
N ALA A 825 3.11 28.95 8.49
CA ALA A 825 1.89 28.79 7.73
C ALA A 825 0.91 29.93 8.06
N LEU A 826 0.57 30.76 7.08
CA LEU A 826 -0.52 31.71 7.15
C LEU A 826 -1.85 31.00 6.86
N THR A 827 -2.95 31.51 7.40
CA THR A 827 -4.30 31.05 7.01
C THR A 827 -4.89 32.05 6.03
N LEU A 828 -5.09 31.64 4.78
CA LEU A 828 -5.87 32.39 3.80
C LEU A 828 -7.31 31.93 3.85
N THR A 829 -8.24 32.88 3.95
CA THR A 829 -9.68 32.60 3.99
C THR A 829 -10.37 33.33 2.85
N VAL A 830 -11.26 32.62 2.15
CA VAL A 830 -12.19 33.22 1.19
C VAL A 830 -13.61 33.15 1.76
N THR A 831 -14.37 34.22 1.57
CA THR A 831 -15.82 34.25 1.80
C THR A 831 -16.50 34.85 0.58
N ASP A 832 -17.49 34.18 0.03
CA ASP A 832 -18.28 34.69 -1.09
C ASP A 832 -19.65 35.22 -0.68
N SER A 833 -20.36 35.83 -1.63
CA SER A 833 -21.68 36.44 -1.38
C SER A 833 -22.80 35.43 -1.08
N GLU A 834 -22.55 34.13 -1.25
CA GLU A 834 -23.48 33.07 -0.82
C GLU A 834 -23.24 32.64 0.63
N GLY A 835 -22.21 33.19 1.29
CA GLY A 835 -21.87 32.94 2.68
C GLY A 835 -20.96 31.73 2.89
N THR A 836 -20.54 31.03 1.84
CA THR A 836 -19.56 29.95 1.96
C THR A 836 -18.23 30.56 2.37
N THR A 837 -17.60 29.98 3.41
CA THR A 837 -16.26 30.34 3.86
C THR A 837 -15.38 29.11 3.84
N TRP A 838 -14.16 29.24 3.31
CA TRP A 838 -13.16 28.17 3.29
C TRP A 838 -11.77 28.75 3.50
N SER A 839 -10.90 27.98 4.14
CA SER A 839 -9.53 28.40 4.44
C SER A 839 -8.53 27.35 4.00
N GLN A 840 -7.35 27.80 3.57
CA GLN A 840 -6.21 26.94 3.24
C GLN A 840 -4.92 27.61 3.71
N ARG A 841 -3.84 26.81 3.77
CA ARG A 841 -2.52 27.30 4.17
C ARG A 841 -1.88 28.11 3.04
N TYR A 842 -1.08 29.08 3.44
CA TYR A 842 -0.11 29.74 2.58
C TYR A 842 1.21 29.83 3.35
N ASN A 843 2.23 29.13 2.88
CA ASN A 843 3.48 29.00 3.61
C ASN A 843 4.43 30.15 3.30
N VAL A 844 5.21 30.57 4.29
CA VAL A 844 6.21 31.62 4.16
C VAL A 844 7.48 31.14 4.82
N ALA A 845 8.57 31.15 4.08
CA ALA A 845 9.91 30.95 4.62
C ALA A 845 10.67 32.27 4.54
N VAL A 846 11.23 32.72 5.65
CA VAL A 846 12.02 33.96 5.74
C VAL A 846 13.45 33.62 6.11
N ALA A 847 14.42 34.08 5.32
CA ALA A 847 15.83 34.10 5.70
C ALA A 847 16.14 35.40 6.48
N GLY A 848 16.45 35.27 7.77
CA GLY A 848 16.67 36.41 8.68
C GLY A 848 17.90 37.26 8.34
N GLN A 849 17.95 38.49 8.88
CA GLN A 849 19.13 39.37 8.80
C GLN A 849 20.20 38.91 9.82
N GLY A 850 20.82 37.76 9.55
CA GLY A 850 22.08 37.33 10.12
C GLY A 850 22.06 36.69 11.52
N THR A 851 22.46 35.43 11.56
CA THR A 851 23.72 35.10 12.25
C THR A 851 24.76 34.68 11.20
N GLY A 852 25.52 35.64 10.67
CA GLY A 852 26.84 35.37 10.07
C GLY A 852 26.94 34.71 8.69
N ILE A 853 25.86 34.53 7.92
CA ILE A 853 25.98 34.16 6.50
C ILE A 853 25.90 35.44 5.67
N GLU A 854 27.06 36.07 5.43
CA GLU A 854 27.21 37.03 4.34
C GLU A 854 27.02 36.24 3.04
N SER A 855 26.10 36.70 2.18
CA SER A 855 26.03 36.47 0.73
C SER A 855 26.84 35.28 0.22
N ILE A 856 26.15 34.22 -0.24
CA ILE A 856 26.77 33.12 -0.98
C ILE A 856 27.66 33.72 -2.08
N SER A 857 28.96 33.59 -1.87
CA SER A 857 29.99 33.90 -2.85
C SER A 857 29.82 32.93 -4.02
N ALA A 858 29.68 33.46 -5.22
CA ALA A 858 29.92 32.70 -6.43
C ALA A 858 31.43 32.39 -6.53
N ASP A 859 31.91 31.42 -5.74
CA ASP A 859 33.26 30.89 -5.89
C ASP A 859 33.26 29.35 -5.76
N ASP A 860 33.60 28.71 -6.88
CA ASP A 860 33.80 27.28 -7.09
C ASP A 860 35.01 26.72 -6.30
N SER A 861 34.90 26.57 -4.99
CA SER A 861 35.86 25.73 -4.27
C SER A 861 35.24 24.97 -3.10
N ALA A 862 34.66 23.81 -3.42
CA ALA A 862 34.25 22.81 -2.44
C ALA A 862 35.46 22.34 -1.60
N SER A 863 35.34 22.52 -0.28
CA SER A 863 36.19 21.91 0.76
C SER A 863 35.79 20.45 0.97
N THR A 864 36.77 19.54 1.06
CA THR A 864 36.59 18.07 0.96
C THR A 864 36.59 17.29 2.28
N ASP A 865 36.43 17.92 3.46
CA ASP A 865 36.73 17.24 4.75
C ASP A 865 35.58 17.26 5.79
N ALA A 866 34.41 16.70 5.46
CA ALA A 866 33.37 16.36 6.45
C ALA A 866 33.50 14.91 6.96
N THR A 867 33.18 14.68 8.24
CA THR A 867 33.34 13.38 8.92
C THR A 867 32.01 12.62 8.98
N THR A 868 31.96 11.34 8.58
CA THR A 868 30.71 10.58 8.43
C THR A 868 30.54 9.43 9.46
N TYR A 869 29.28 9.05 9.72
CA TYR A 869 28.84 8.01 10.65
C TYR A 869 28.03 6.92 9.91
N ASP A 870 28.01 5.68 10.42
CA ASP A 870 27.26 4.56 9.81
C ASP A 870 25.79 4.45 10.31
N LEU A 871 25.01 3.55 9.71
CA LEU A 871 23.60 3.24 10.01
C LEU A 871 23.33 2.82 11.47
N PHE A 872 24.37 2.69 12.30
CA PHE A 872 24.29 2.36 13.72
C PHE A 872 24.95 3.44 14.62
N GLY A 873 25.18 4.65 14.09
CA GLY A 873 25.68 5.79 14.86
C GLY A 873 27.18 5.74 15.20
N ARG A 874 27.98 4.91 14.53
CA ARG A 874 29.43 4.80 14.78
C ARG A 874 30.23 5.65 13.80
N LYS A 875 31.24 6.36 14.32
CA LYS A 875 32.16 7.19 13.53
C LYS A 875 32.97 6.32 12.55
N SER A 876 32.72 6.45 11.25
CA SER A 876 33.37 5.61 10.22
C SER A 876 34.71 6.19 9.75
N ARG A 877 35.73 5.33 9.64
CA ARG A 877 37.00 5.63 8.95
C ARG A 877 37.24 4.65 7.80
N SER A 878 36.28 4.46 6.91
CA SER A 878 36.51 3.95 5.54
C SER A 878 35.17 3.73 4.86
N ASN A 879 35.02 4.28 3.65
CA ASN A 879 33.85 4.13 2.83
C ASN A 879 33.73 2.69 2.29
N ALA A 880 32.55 2.10 2.45
CA ALA A 880 32.03 1.07 1.56
C ALA A 880 30.51 1.25 1.52
N GLY A 881 30.04 1.98 0.51
CA GLY A 881 28.63 2.28 0.24
C GLY A 881 28.50 2.96 -1.13
N PHE A 882 27.34 2.83 -1.77
CA PHE A 882 27.08 3.43 -3.07
C PHE A 882 26.45 4.81 -2.89
N MET A 883 27.13 5.85 -3.39
CA MET A 883 26.53 7.17 -3.59
C MET A 883 26.26 7.37 -5.08
N ILE A 884 25.25 8.13 -5.47
CA ILE A 884 25.04 8.53 -6.86
C ILE A 884 25.41 10.00 -6.98
N ARG A 885 26.37 10.33 -7.83
CA ARG A 885 26.73 11.71 -8.17
C ARG A 885 26.91 11.80 -9.67
N ASP A 886 26.32 12.81 -10.30
CA ASP A 886 26.30 12.98 -11.77
C ASP A 886 25.79 11.72 -12.52
N GLY A 887 24.77 11.06 -11.98
CA GLY A 887 24.20 9.84 -12.57
C GLY A 887 25.16 8.64 -12.58
N LYS A 888 26.20 8.66 -11.73
CA LYS A 888 27.13 7.54 -11.58
C LYS A 888 27.12 7.06 -10.16
N ILE A 889 27.08 5.74 -10.02
CA ILE A 889 27.40 5.07 -8.76
C ILE A 889 28.87 5.36 -8.45
N ILE A 890 29.11 6.29 -7.54
CA ILE A 890 30.38 6.44 -6.85
C ILE A 890 30.38 5.34 -5.77
N LYS A 891 30.98 4.21 -6.14
CA LYS A 891 31.44 3.23 -5.17
C LYS A 891 32.63 3.86 -4.47
N ARG A 892 32.50 4.18 -3.19
CA ARG A 892 33.64 4.67 -2.40
C ARG A 892 34.14 3.56 -1.51
#